data_AF-A0A0E0RDB0-F1
#
_entry.id   AF-A0A0E0RDB0-F1
#
_cell.length_a   1.000
_cell.length_b   1.000
_cell.length_c   1.000
_cell.angle_alpha   90.00
_cell.angle_beta   90.00
_cell.angle_gamma   90.00
#
_symmetry.space_group_name_H-M   'P 1'
#
loop_
_entity.id
_entity.type
_entity.pdbx_description
1 polymer ?
#
loop_
_entity_poly.entity_id
_entity_poly.type
_entity_poly.pdbx_seq_one_letter_code
_entity_poly.pdbx_strand_id
1 'polypeptide(L)'
;MCGIFAYLNYNVSRERRYILEVLFNGLRRLEYRGYDSSGIAVDADVPSCASSSSSTAVPAYAGASPLVFRQEGKIENLVRSVYSEVDEKDVNLDAAFNVHAGIAHTRWATHGVPAPRNSHPQSSGAGDEFLVVHNGIITNYEVLKETLIRHGFTFESDTDTEVIPKLAKFVFDKAHDEEGDVTFSQVVMEVMRQLEGAYALIFKSPHYPNELISCKRGSTLILGVNELSGQNSGKPFHDVKALTTNGKPKELFFSSDLFAIVEHTKNYLAIEDDEIVHIKDGSVSILKFDHEKEKPASVQRALSVLEMEVEQIKKGSYDHFMQKEIHEQPHSLTTTMRGRVKDSGVLLGGLKEKEYLKTIRRSRRLVFIGCGTSYNAALAARPFVEELTGIPVTMEVASDLLDRQGPIYREDTAVFVSQSGETADTLLALDYALENGALCVGITNTVGSTLSRRTHCGVHINAGCEIGVASTKAYTSQIVVMVMVALAVGSDQISTQVRRQAIISGLSNLPSNVSEVLKLDTEMKELSSSLIDSESLLVFGRGYNYATALEGALKVKEVALMHSEGMLAGEMKHGPLALVDENLPIIVIATRDACFSKQQSVIQQLLSRKGRLIVMCSKGDASAVCPSGSCRVIEVPEVADCLQPVINIIPLQLLAYHLTVLRGFDVDQPRNLAKSAAAAAARAQLLPPASRRGAGGRGLGWPAERVVGGGGERARRRRRWLIGWLEERGDPVHLAAPSLAAAKQIHARALRAGVPTSHPLLAKHLLFHLAVLRAPPLRYAVAVLSRLLPHGPLDPFPLNTVHRIAAGSFRPCVALELHRRRLAPPDTHTYPSLLQACARLLALREGECLHTEAAKNGFVQNSPVHLYGACGLFESVHKVFDEMPVHGQNLVSWNSMLNSFAANGRPNEVLTVFREMLGVNFAPDGVTIVSVLTACAEIGALALGRRVHVYAEKVVLVDNSHVSNALINLYAKCGIVNDARLI
;
A
#
# COMPACT_ATOMS: atom_id res chain seq x y z
N MET A 1 -6.98 6.59 -10.17
CA MET A 1 -8.27 6.13 -9.60
C MET A 1 -9.29 7.18 -9.99
N CYS A 2 -10.26 6.85 -10.83
CA CYS A 2 -10.98 7.86 -11.60
C CYS A 2 -12.38 7.34 -11.91
N GLY A 3 -13.30 8.22 -12.29
CA GLY A 3 -14.64 7.87 -12.77
C GLY A 3 -14.71 8.07 -14.28
N ILE A 4 -15.15 7.05 -15.03
CA ILE A 4 -15.60 7.18 -16.42
C ILE A 4 -17.11 7.11 -16.42
N PHE A 5 -17.75 8.02 -17.16
CA PHE A 5 -19.16 7.94 -17.49
C PHE A 5 -19.37 8.36 -18.95
N ALA A 6 -20.24 7.68 -19.68
CA ALA A 6 -20.67 8.12 -21.01
C ALA A 6 -22.14 7.82 -21.20
N TYR A 7 -22.82 8.69 -21.93
CA TYR A 7 -24.24 8.58 -22.24
C TYR A 7 -24.44 8.62 -23.75
N LEU A 8 -25.20 7.67 -24.27
CA LEU A 8 -25.62 7.65 -25.67
C LEU A 8 -27.11 7.42 -25.74
N ASN A 9 -27.83 8.37 -26.33
CA ASN A 9 -29.22 8.22 -26.73
C ASN A 9 -29.29 7.86 -28.21
N TYR A 10 -30.08 6.85 -28.56
CA TYR A 10 -30.26 6.41 -29.95
C TYR A 10 -31.74 6.31 -30.28
N ASN A 11 -32.18 7.07 -31.30
CA ASN A 11 -33.60 7.25 -31.66
C ASN A 11 -34.45 7.73 -30.47
N VAL A 12 -33.87 8.58 -29.62
CA VAL A 12 -34.51 9.19 -28.45
C VAL A 12 -34.13 10.66 -28.47
N SER A 13 -35.08 11.52 -28.78
CA SER A 13 -34.85 12.97 -28.82
C SER A 13 -34.56 13.51 -27.42
N ARG A 14 -33.36 14.07 -27.21
CA ARG A 14 -32.94 14.69 -25.96
C ARG A 14 -32.33 16.05 -26.23
N GLU A 15 -32.69 17.02 -25.40
CA GLU A 15 -32.09 18.35 -25.42
C GLU A 15 -30.67 18.31 -24.86
N ARG A 16 -29.80 19.22 -25.33
CA ARG A 16 -28.44 19.36 -24.80
C ARG A 16 -28.43 19.58 -23.29
N ARG A 17 -29.35 20.38 -22.75
CA ARG A 17 -29.49 20.57 -21.29
C ARG A 17 -29.66 19.23 -20.56
N TYR A 18 -30.53 18.36 -21.05
CA TYR A 18 -30.76 17.03 -20.48
C TYR A 18 -29.51 16.15 -20.56
N ILE A 19 -28.84 16.14 -21.71
CA ILE A 19 -27.59 15.39 -21.92
C ILE A 19 -26.52 15.83 -20.91
N LEU A 20 -26.33 17.14 -20.73
CA LEU A 20 -25.37 17.69 -19.76
C LEU A 20 -25.73 17.27 -18.34
N GLU A 21 -26.99 17.36 -17.94
CA GLU A 21 -27.46 16.94 -16.62
C GLU A 21 -27.21 15.45 -16.34
N VAL A 22 -27.46 14.58 -17.34
CA VAL A 22 -27.17 13.14 -17.22
C VAL A 22 -25.67 12.90 -17.01
N LEU A 23 -24.80 13.57 -17.78
CA LEU A 23 -23.35 13.46 -17.60
C LEU A 23 -22.90 13.98 -16.23
N PHE A 24 -23.40 15.14 -15.78
CA PHE A 24 -23.06 15.70 -14.47
C PHE A 24 -23.51 14.79 -13.33
N ASN A 25 -24.74 14.25 -13.40
CA ASN A 25 -25.24 13.32 -12.40
C ASN A 25 -24.43 12.02 -12.38
N GLY A 26 -24.10 11.47 -13.54
CA GLY A 26 -23.19 10.32 -13.65
C GLY A 26 -21.85 10.59 -12.97
N LEU A 27 -21.22 11.75 -13.20
CA LEU A 27 -20.01 12.14 -12.50
C LEU A 27 -20.22 12.29 -10.99
N ARG A 28 -21.32 12.90 -10.52
CA ARG A 28 -21.62 13.05 -9.09
C ARG A 28 -21.68 11.70 -8.38
N ARG A 29 -22.21 10.67 -9.05
CA ARG A 29 -22.20 9.29 -8.55
C ARG A 29 -20.80 8.67 -8.46
N LEU A 30 -19.82 9.22 -9.18
CA LEU A 30 -18.43 8.73 -9.24
C LEU A 30 -17.42 9.63 -8.52
N GLU A 31 -17.84 10.77 -7.95
CA GLU A 31 -16.95 11.76 -7.32
C GLU A 31 -16.10 11.17 -6.19
N TYR A 32 -16.66 10.21 -5.43
CA TYR A 32 -15.95 9.50 -4.36
C TYR A 32 -14.73 8.69 -4.84
N ARG A 33 -14.62 8.41 -6.16
CA ARG A 33 -13.47 7.73 -6.78
C ARG A 33 -12.34 8.69 -7.17
N GLY A 34 -12.62 9.98 -7.30
CA GLY A 34 -11.65 11.01 -7.68
C GLY A 34 -12.32 12.38 -7.88
N TYR A 35 -11.69 13.43 -7.35
CA TYR A 35 -12.28 14.78 -7.26
C TYR A 35 -11.22 15.89 -7.42
N ASP A 36 -10.03 15.56 -7.91
CA ASP A 36 -8.97 16.56 -8.17
C ASP A 36 -9.32 17.44 -9.37
N SER A 37 -9.95 16.83 -10.39
CA SER A 37 -10.43 17.54 -11.58
C SER A 37 -11.47 16.71 -12.33
N SER A 38 -12.21 17.34 -13.24
CA SER A 38 -13.24 16.68 -14.05
C SER A 38 -13.41 17.35 -15.41
N GLY A 39 -14.10 16.66 -16.33
CA GLY A 39 -14.44 17.22 -17.63
C GLY A 39 -15.45 16.39 -18.40
N ILE A 40 -16.02 17.00 -19.44
CA ILE A 40 -17.02 16.41 -20.33
C ILE A 40 -16.76 16.80 -21.79
N ALA A 41 -17.25 15.98 -22.72
CA ALA A 41 -17.34 16.34 -24.12
C ALA A 41 -18.70 15.95 -24.71
N VAL A 42 -19.31 16.87 -25.46
CA VAL A 42 -20.61 16.73 -26.13
C VAL A 42 -20.55 17.31 -27.55
N ASP A 43 -21.45 16.90 -28.42
CA ASP A 43 -21.51 17.46 -29.78
C ASP A 43 -21.93 18.94 -29.80
N ALA A 44 -21.25 19.71 -30.66
CA ALA A 44 -21.61 21.10 -30.97
C ALA A 44 -22.88 21.16 -31.85
N ASP A 45 -23.38 22.37 -32.10
CA ASP A 45 -24.50 22.56 -33.02
C ASP A 45 -24.05 22.21 -34.44
N VAL A 46 -24.85 21.39 -35.12
CA VAL A 46 -24.66 21.14 -36.55
C VAL A 46 -25.07 22.42 -37.27
N PRO A 47 -24.17 23.07 -38.05
CA PRO A 47 -24.54 24.28 -38.76
C PRO A 47 -25.75 23.99 -39.65
N SER A 48 -26.84 24.73 -39.44
CA SER A 48 -28.00 24.67 -40.30
C SER A 48 -27.56 25.01 -41.73
N CYS A 49 -27.98 24.18 -42.67
CA CYS A 49 -27.58 24.20 -44.07
C CYS A 49 -27.34 25.63 -44.59
N ALA A 50 -26.10 25.93 -44.98
CA ALA A 50 -25.80 27.08 -45.80
C ALA A 50 -26.56 26.94 -47.14
N SER A 51 -27.73 27.55 -47.20
CA SER A 51 -28.40 27.87 -48.44
C SER A 51 -27.62 29.00 -49.12
N SER A 52 -26.50 28.69 -49.77
CA SER A 52 -25.99 29.53 -50.86
C SER A 52 -24.90 28.82 -51.66
N SER A 53 -25.13 28.85 -52.97
CA SER A 53 -24.22 28.49 -54.04
C SER A 53 -22.83 29.13 -53.88
N SER A 54 -21.81 28.33 -53.59
CA SER A 54 -20.44 28.57 -54.08
C SER A 54 -19.64 27.28 -54.09
N SER A 55 -19.11 26.95 -55.27
CA SER A 55 -18.35 25.75 -55.56
C SER A 55 -16.91 25.89 -55.05
N THR A 56 -16.69 25.57 -53.79
CA THR A 56 -15.38 25.18 -53.27
C THR A 56 -15.60 23.97 -52.38
N ALA A 57 -15.03 22.84 -52.79
CA ALA A 57 -15.17 21.55 -52.14
C ALA A 57 -14.68 21.62 -50.69
N VAL A 58 -15.62 21.67 -49.74
CA VAL A 58 -15.37 21.29 -48.35
C VAL A 58 -15.58 19.77 -48.28
N PRO A 59 -14.66 18.97 -47.72
CA PRO A 59 -14.81 17.53 -47.65
C PRO A 59 -16.09 17.14 -46.89
N ALA A 60 -16.81 16.14 -47.38
CA ALA A 60 -18.08 15.65 -46.84
C ALA A 60 -17.99 14.95 -45.46
N TYR A 61 -16.87 15.07 -44.74
CA TYR A 61 -16.56 14.36 -43.49
C TYR A 61 -16.46 15.25 -42.23
N ALA A 62 -16.68 16.56 -42.34
CA ALA A 62 -16.49 17.46 -41.21
C ALA A 62 -17.77 17.60 -40.35
N GLY A 63 -17.97 16.68 -39.41
CA GLY A 63 -18.80 16.97 -38.23
C GLY A 63 -18.21 18.17 -37.48
N ALA A 64 -19.05 19.03 -36.90
CA ALA A 64 -18.57 20.15 -36.08
C ALA A 64 -17.71 19.62 -34.92
N SER A 65 -16.60 20.31 -34.62
CA SER A 65 -15.73 19.94 -33.49
C SER A 65 -16.54 19.86 -32.19
N PRO A 66 -16.39 18.79 -31.39
CA PRO A 66 -17.10 18.65 -30.12
C PRO A 66 -16.82 19.81 -29.15
N LEU A 67 -17.78 20.11 -28.28
CA LEU A 67 -17.58 21.01 -27.16
C LEU A 67 -16.92 20.25 -26.01
N VAL A 68 -15.70 20.65 -25.63
CA VAL A 68 -14.93 20.04 -24.54
C VAL A 68 -14.81 21.03 -23.38
N PHE A 69 -15.23 20.60 -22.19
CA PHE A 69 -15.14 21.39 -20.96
C PHE A 69 -14.33 20.64 -19.92
N ARG A 70 -13.40 21.33 -19.27
CA ARG A 70 -12.46 20.74 -18.30
C ARG A 70 -12.21 21.73 -17.17
N GLN A 71 -12.30 21.25 -15.94
CA GLN A 71 -12.13 22.11 -14.76
C GLN A 71 -11.40 21.39 -13.61
N GLU A 72 -10.66 22.16 -12.82
CA GLU A 72 -10.01 21.71 -11.59
C GLU A 72 -10.98 21.72 -10.39
N GLY A 73 -10.82 20.74 -9.50
CA GLY A 73 -11.59 20.56 -8.28
C GLY A 73 -12.86 19.72 -8.48
N LYS A 74 -13.78 19.87 -7.51
CA LYS A 74 -15.04 19.13 -7.41
C LYS A 74 -15.95 19.39 -8.61
N ILE A 75 -16.92 18.50 -8.83
CA ILE A 75 -17.81 18.52 -10.01
C ILE A 75 -18.61 19.82 -10.09
N GLU A 76 -18.99 20.41 -8.95
CA GLU A 76 -19.72 21.69 -8.94
C GLU A 76 -18.90 22.87 -9.48
N ASN A 77 -17.56 22.77 -9.54
CA ASN A 77 -16.74 23.73 -10.27
C ASN A 77 -16.93 23.56 -11.79
N LEU A 78 -16.93 22.32 -12.27
CA LEU A 78 -17.16 22.02 -13.70
C LEU A 78 -18.55 22.48 -14.13
N VAL A 79 -19.58 22.17 -13.35
CA VAL A 79 -20.97 22.57 -13.64
C VAL A 79 -21.08 24.09 -13.82
N ARG A 80 -20.52 24.86 -12.88
CA ARG A 80 -20.48 26.33 -12.98
C ARG A 80 -19.69 26.81 -14.20
N SER A 81 -18.54 26.21 -14.47
CA SER A 81 -17.71 26.57 -15.64
C SER A 81 -18.44 26.32 -16.95
N VAL A 82 -19.10 25.17 -17.09
CA VAL A 82 -19.83 24.80 -18.31
C VAL A 82 -20.94 25.79 -18.59
N TYR A 83 -21.78 26.12 -17.60
CA TYR A 83 -22.86 27.09 -17.83
C TYR A 83 -22.33 28.50 -18.14
N SER A 84 -21.24 28.93 -17.50
CA SER A 84 -20.58 30.21 -17.83
C SER A 84 -20.05 30.23 -19.27
N GLU A 85 -19.37 29.17 -19.70
CA GLU A 85 -18.82 29.08 -21.05
C GLU A 85 -19.90 28.90 -22.12
N VAL A 86 -21.00 28.22 -21.79
CA VAL A 86 -22.18 28.10 -22.67
C VAL A 86 -22.80 29.47 -22.94
N ASP A 87 -22.93 30.30 -21.90
CA ASP A 87 -23.44 31.67 -22.01
C ASP A 87 -22.48 32.56 -22.82
N GLU A 88 -21.16 32.45 -22.58
CA GLU A 88 -20.14 33.21 -23.32
C GLU A 88 -20.05 32.84 -24.81
N LYS A 89 -20.23 31.55 -25.14
CA LYS A 89 -20.12 31.01 -26.50
C LYS A 89 -21.47 30.97 -27.24
N ASP A 90 -22.56 31.45 -26.63
CA ASP A 90 -23.93 31.43 -27.15
C ASP A 90 -24.37 30.03 -27.64
N VAL A 91 -24.07 29.00 -26.82
CA VAL A 91 -24.38 27.61 -27.15
C VAL A 91 -25.86 27.31 -26.87
N ASN A 92 -26.58 26.80 -27.87
CA ASN A 92 -28.01 26.51 -27.72
C ASN A 92 -28.29 25.29 -26.82
N LEU A 93 -28.69 25.51 -25.58
CA LEU A 93 -29.02 24.43 -24.64
C LEU A 93 -30.28 23.64 -25.00
N ASP A 94 -31.17 24.21 -25.79
CA ASP A 94 -32.45 23.60 -26.19
C ASP A 94 -32.34 22.86 -27.54
N ALA A 95 -31.13 22.79 -28.12
CA ALA A 95 -30.87 21.96 -29.30
C ALA A 95 -31.15 20.48 -28.99
N ALA A 96 -32.00 19.85 -29.80
CA ALA A 96 -32.44 18.48 -29.61
C ALA A 96 -31.70 17.50 -30.53
N PHE A 97 -31.24 16.39 -29.94
CA PHE A 97 -30.49 15.35 -30.61
C PHE A 97 -31.26 14.03 -30.57
N ASN A 98 -31.60 13.46 -31.72
CA ASN A 98 -32.18 12.12 -31.81
C ASN A 98 -31.15 11.02 -31.54
N VAL A 99 -29.90 11.29 -31.93
CA VAL A 99 -28.74 10.48 -31.60
C VAL A 99 -27.65 11.41 -31.12
N HIS A 100 -27.05 11.10 -29.97
CA HIS A 100 -25.92 11.84 -29.41
C HIS A 100 -25.07 10.90 -28.55
N ALA A 101 -23.78 11.19 -28.49
CA ALA A 101 -22.83 10.48 -27.65
C ALA A 101 -22.01 11.46 -26.80
N GLY A 102 -22.22 11.47 -25.48
CA GLY A 102 -21.44 12.28 -24.54
C GLY A 102 -20.47 11.44 -23.72
N ILE A 103 -19.26 11.93 -23.48
CA ILE A 103 -18.28 11.30 -22.58
C ILE A 103 -17.91 12.24 -21.44
N ALA A 104 -17.64 11.69 -20.27
CA ALA A 104 -17.40 12.41 -19.03
C ALA A 104 -16.37 11.69 -18.16
N HIS A 105 -15.61 12.46 -17.38
CA HIS A 105 -14.58 11.92 -16.51
C HIS A 105 -14.39 12.69 -15.21
N THR A 106 -14.14 11.96 -14.11
CA THR A 106 -13.53 12.50 -12.89
C THR A 106 -12.16 11.91 -12.68
N ARG A 107 -11.20 12.74 -12.27
CA ARG A 107 -9.78 12.37 -12.21
C ARG A 107 -9.23 12.48 -10.79
N TRP A 108 -8.46 11.46 -10.40
CA TRP A 108 -7.43 11.57 -9.36
C TRP A 108 -6.07 11.54 -10.06
N ALA A 109 -5.30 12.62 -9.90
CA ALA A 109 -4.08 12.83 -10.64
C ALA A 109 -2.96 11.85 -10.22
N THR A 110 -2.51 11.00 -11.16
CA THR A 110 -1.32 10.14 -11.01
C THR A 110 -0.09 10.74 -11.69
N HIS A 111 -0.26 11.32 -12.88
CA HIS A 111 0.75 12.07 -13.64
C HIS A 111 0.30 13.52 -13.86
N GLY A 112 1.20 14.48 -13.67
CA GLY A 112 0.86 15.90 -13.81
C GLY A 112 0.00 16.44 -12.67
N VAL A 113 0.09 17.75 -12.44
CA VAL A 113 -0.73 18.44 -11.42
C VAL A 113 -2.21 18.45 -11.82
N PRO A 114 -3.16 18.47 -10.86
CA PRO A 114 -4.54 18.82 -11.13
C PRO A 114 -4.60 20.17 -11.86
N ALA A 115 -5.14 20.18 -13.08
CA ALA A 115 -5.29 21.37 -13.91
C ALA A 115 -6.21 21.03 -15.11
N PRO A 116 -6.93 22.00 -15.69
CA PRO A 116 -7.78 21.76 -16.86
C PRO A 116 -7.07 21.04 -18.02
N ARG A 117 -5.81 21.40 -18.32
CA ARG A 117 -5.00 20.75 -19.37
C ARG A 117 -4.70 19.26 -19.10
N ASN A 118 -4.69 18.85 -17.84
CA ASN A 118 -4.44 17.46 -17.43
C ASN A 118 -5.75 16.70 -17.14
N SER A 119 -6.90 17.38 -17.08
CA SER A 119 -8.22 16.76 -17.00
C SER A 119 -8.58 16.03 -18.30
N HIS A 120 -9.38 14.98 -18.17
CA HIS A 120 -9.96 14.29 -19.32
C HIS A 120 -11.34 14.91 -19.65
N PRO A 121 -11.85 14.78 -20.88
CA PRO A 121 -11.27 14.06 -22.03
C PRO A 121 -9.96 14.68 -22.56
N GLN A 122 -9.00 13.83 -22.95
CA GLN A 122 -7.79 14.27 -23.65
C GLN A 122 -8.01 14.25 -25.17
N SER A 123 -7.34 15.16 -25.86
CA SER A 123 -7.53 15.42 -27.29
C SER A 123 -6.30 15.05 -28.13
N SER A 124 -6.52 14.70 -29.40
CA SER A 124 -5.45 14.51 -30.38
C SER A 124 -4.76 15.83 -30.76
N GLY A 125 -5.41 16.98 -30.56
CA GLY A 125 -4.86 18.30 -30.83
C GLY A 125 -5.94 19.28 -31.29
N ALA A 126 -5.55 20.24 -32.15
CA ALA A 126 -6.48 21.22 -32.70
C ALA A 126 -7.62 20.53 -33.45
N GLY A 127 -8.86 20.94 -33.18
CA GLY A 127 -10.07 20.41 -33.83
C GLY A 127 -10.70 19.20 -33.14
N ASP A 128 -10.10 18.67 -32.07
CA ASP A 128 -10.66 17.59 -31.24
C ASP A 128 -11.08 16.35 -32.05
N GLU A 129 -10.27 15.98 -33.04
CA GLU A 129 -10.52 14.86 -33.97
C GLU A 129 -10.64 13.50 -33.27
N PHE A 130 -9.95 13.31 -32.15
CA PHE A 130 -10.11 12.13 -31.28
C PHE A 130 -10.07 12.57 -29.83
N LEU A 131 -11.09 12.16 -29.08
CA LEU A 131 -11.23 12.42 -27.65
C LEU A 131 -11.26 11.11 -26.88
N VAL A 132 -10.54 11.06 -25.76
CA VAL A 132 -10.43 9.87 -24.91
C VAL A 132 -10.62 10.20 -23.45
N VAL A 133 -11.45 9.41 -22.77
CA VAL A 133 -11.44 9.30 -21.30
C VAL A 133 -10.77 8.00 -20.88
N HIS A 134 -9.93 8.08 -19.85
CA HIS A 134 -9.04 6.99 -19.44
C HIS A 134 -9.02 6.80 -17.93
N ASN A 135 -9.19 5.56 -17.49
CA ASN A 135 -8.92 5.08 -16.14
C ASN A 135 -7.80 4.05 -16.20
N GLY A 136 -6.66 4.32 -15.56
CA GLY A 136 -5.52 3.41 -15.63
C GLY A 136 -4.20 4.15 -15.70
N ILE A 137 -3.16 3.41 -16.10
CA ILE A 137 -1.82 3.93 -16.41
C ILE A 137 -1.32 3.23 -17.67
N ILE A 138 -0.88 4.03 -18.64
CA ILE A 138 -0.14 3.53 -19.81
C ILE A 138 1.35 3.49 -19.48
N THR A 139 1.90 2.28 -19.34
CA THR A 139 3.27 2.10 -18.82
C THR A 139 4.35 2.45 -19.83
N ASN A 140 4.05 2.37 -21.12
CA ASN A 140 4.98 2.67 -22.21
C ASN A 140 4.76 4.06 -22.85
N TYR A 141 4.05 4.97 -22.16
CA TYR A 141 3.68 6.28 -22.70
C TYR A 141 4.88 7.14 -23.14
N GLU A 142 6.04 7.04 -22.48
CA GLU A 142 7.24 7.81 -22.85
C GLU A 142 7.74 7.43 -24.25
N VAL A 143 7.76 6.14 -24.57
CA VAL A 143 8.18 5.61 -25.88
C VAL A 143 7.20 6.04 -26.98
N LEU A 144 5.90 5.95 -26.69
CA LEU A 144 4.85 6.39 -27.61
C LEU A 144 4.92 7.90 -27.86
N LYS A 145 5.11 8.70 -26.80
CA LYS A 145 5.26 10.15 -26.87
C LYS A 145 6.45 10.56 -27.73
N GLU A 146 7.62 9.98 -27.51
CA GLU A 146 8.79 10.25 -28.35
C GLU A 146 8.56 9.90 -29.83
N THR A 147 7.88 8.78 -30.09
CA THR A 147 7.59 8.33 -31.46
C THR A 147 6.63 9.29 -32.16
N LEU A 148 5.57 9.72 -31.49
CA LEU A 148 4.60 10.67 -32.03
C LEU A 148 5.21 12.06 -32.25
N ILE A 149 6.10 12.53 -31.35
CA ILE A 149 6.84 13.78 -31.54
C ILE A 149 7.70 13.73 -32.81
N ARG A 150 8.37 12.59 -33.09
CA ARG A 150 9.14 12.42 -34.33
C ARG A 150 8.27 12.46 -35.59
N HIS A 151 6.98 12.12 -35.48
CA HIS A 151 6.00 12.22 -36.55
C HIS A 151 5.25 13.57 -36.55
N GLY A 152 5.74 14.58 -35.81
CA GLY A 152 5.23 15.95 -35.88
C GLY A 152 4.13 16.30 -34.89
N PHE A 153 3.73 15.39 -33.99
CA PHE A 153 2.73 15.69 -32.96
C PHE A 153 3.32 16.55 -31.83
N THR A 154 2.57 17.58 -31.42
CA THR A 154 2.84 18.37 -30.22
C THR A 154 2.06 17.82 -29.03
N PHE A 155 2.57 18.02 -27.81
CA PHE A 155 1.91 17.61 -26.56
C PHE A 155 1.69 18.82 -25.65
N GLU A 156 0.53 18.87 -25.01
CA GLU A 156 0.04 20.02 -24.22
C GLU A 156 -0.14 19.67 -22.73
N SER A 157 -0.28 18.38 -22.42
CA SER A 157 -0.46 17.85 -21.07
C SER A 157 0.78 17.11 -20.56
N ASP A 158 0.77 16.90 -19.24
CA ASP A 158 1.77 16.08 -18.55
C ASP A 158 1.26 14.64 -18.33
N THR A 159 0.15 14.27 -18.97
CA THR A 159 -0.53 12.98 -18.75
C THR A 159 -0.03 11.89 -19.67
N ASP A 160 -0.04 10.65 -19.17
CA ASP A 160 0.13 9.45 -19.98
C ASP A 160 -1.04 9.26 -20.96
N THR A 161 -2.24 9.75 -20.61
CA THR A 161 -3.45 9.63 -21.45
C THR A 161 -3.35 10.33 -22.80
N GLU A 162 -2.67 11.47 -22.91
CA GLU A 162 -2.63 12.28 -24.15
C GLU A 162 -1.98 11.54 -25.33
N VAL A 163 -1.13 10.54 -25.07
CA VAL A 163 -0.54 9.71 -26.15
C VAL A 163 -1.61 8.90 -26.88
N ILE A 164 -2.72 8.57 -26.22
CA ILE A 164 -3.78 7.69 -26.75
C ILE A 164 -4.56 8.34 -27.89
N PRO A 165 -5.19 9.54 -27.73
CA PRO A 165 -5.89 10.18 -28.83
C PRO A 165 -4.94 10.62 -29.96
N LYS A 166 -3.69 11.00 -29.64
CA LYS A 166 -2.68 11.31 -30.67
C LYS A 166 -2.27 10.10 -31.47
N LEU A 167 -2.13 8.94 -30.83
CA LEU A 167 -1.89 7.67 -31.50
C LEU A 167 -3.09 7.26 -32.38
N ALA A 168 -4.32 7.46 -31.89
CA ALA A 168 -5.52 7.22 -32.70
C ALA A 168 -5.54 8.07 -33.96
N LYS A 169 -5.20 9.37 -33.84
CA LYS A 169 -5.04 10.26 -35.00
C LYS A 169 -3.94 9.78 -35.94
N PHE A 170 -2.76 9.44 -35.43
CA PHE A 170 -1.66 8.93 -36.26
C PHE A 170 -2.05 7.68 -37.07
N VAL A 171 -2.74 6.72 -36.43
CA VAL A 171 -3.24 5.51 -37.10
C VAL A 171 -4.28 5.87 -38.17
N PHE A 172 -5.21 6.77 -37.85
CA PHE A 172 -6.24 7.22 -38.79
C PHE A 172 -5.65 7.91 -40.02
N ASP A 173 -4.74 8.88 -39.81
CA ASP A 173 -4.09 9.63 -40.88
C ASP A 173 -3.30 8.69 -41.80
N LYS A 174 -2.54 7.75 -41.22
CA LYS A 174 -1.78 6.75 -42.00
C LYS A 174 -2.68 5.83 -42.83
N ALA A 175 -3.81 5.39 -42.27
CA ALA A 175 -4.73 4.53 -43.00
C ALA A 175 -5.44 5.26 -44.16
N HIS A 176 -5.71 6.55 -44.00
CA HIS A 176 -6.30 7.39 -45.06
C HIS A 176 -5.31 7.65 -46.20
N ASP A 177 -4.03 7.85 -45.89
CA ASP A 177 -2.97 8.02 -46.90
C ASP A 177 -2.78 6.75 -47.77
N GLU A 178 -3.20 5.58 -47.28
CA GLU A 178 -3.13 4.28 -47.98
C GLU A 178 -4.41 3.93 -48.79
N GLU A 179 -5.27 4.92 -49.10
CA GLU A 179 -6.53 4.82 -49.90
C GLU A 179 -7.63 3.90 -49.34
N GLY A 180 -7.78 3.79 -48.00
CA GLY A 180 -8.84 3.00 -47.37
C GLY A 180 -9.74 3.77 -46.40
N ASP A 181 -11.06 3.63 -46.54
CA ASP A 181 -12.02 3.97 -45.47
C ASP A 181 -11.75 3.04 -44.27
N VAL A 182 -11.20 3.58 -43.18
CA VAL A 182 -10.88 2.83 -41.95
C VAL A 182 -12.02 2.94 -40.95
N THR A 183 -12.46 1.80 -40.38
CA THR A 183 -13.52 1.80 -39.36
C THR A 183 -12.97 2.25 -38.01
N PHE A 184 -13.84 2.80 -37.14
CA PHE A 184 -13.44 3.23 -35.80
C PHE A 184 -12.83 2.08 -34.99
N SER A 185 -13.39 0.87 -35.14
CA SER A 185 -12.87 -0.35 -34.53
C SER A 185 -11.46 -0.72 -35.01
N GLN A 186 -11.13 -0.53 -36.28
CA GLN A 186 -9.79 -0.77 -36.80
C GLN A 186 -8.77 0.20 -36.20
N VAL A 187 -9.11 1.49 -36.10
CA VAL A 187 -8.25 2.49 -35.47
C VAL A 187 -7.95 2.11 -34.02
N VAL A 188 -8.99 1.80 -33.23
CA VAL A 188 -8.80 1.48 -31.80
C VAL A 188 -8.09 0.15 -31.59
N MET A 189 -8.31 -0.85 -32.44
CA MET A 189 -7.55 -2.10 -32.38
C MET A 189 -6.05 -1.87 -32.58
N GLU A 190 -5.67 -1.01 -33.54
CA GLU A 190 -4.26 -0.70 -33.77
C GLU A 190 -3.66 0.12 -32.63
N VAL A 191 -4.42 1.07 -32.06
CA VAL A 191 -4.03 1.75 -30.83
C VAL A 191 -3.75 0.74 -29.71
N MET A 192 -4.67 -0.21 -29.46
CA MET A 192 -4.53 -1.22 -28.42
C MET A 192 -3.31 -2.14 -28.61
N ARG A 193 -2.86 -2.40 -29.85
CA ARG A 193 -1.62 -3.17 -30.10
C ARG A 193 -0.39 -2.48 -29.52
N GLN A 194 -0.39 -1.16 -29.46
CA GLN A 194 0.74 -0.37 -29.01
C GLN A 194 0.68 -0.02 -27.51
N LEU A 195 -0.48 -0.21 -26.85
CA LEU A 195 -0.65 0.16 -25.44
C LEU A 195 -0.19 -0.95 -24.50
N GLU A 196 0.66 -0.58 -23.53
CA GLU A 196 1.01 -1.41 -22.38
C GLU A 196 0.47 -0.80 -21.09
N GLY A 197 0.15 -1.66 -20.12
CA GLY A 197 -0.37 -1.27 -18.81
C GLY A 197 -1.81 -1.70 -18.59
N ALA A 198 -2.46 -1.06 -17.62
CA ALA A 198 -3.84 -1.31 -17.25
C ALA A 198 -4.67 -0.07 -17.55
N TYR A 199 -5.76 -0.21 -18.30
CA TYR A 199 -6.58 0.89 -18.77
C TYR A 199 -8.05 0.47 -18.97
N ALA A 200 -8.96 1.42 -18.84
CA ALA A 200 -10.29 1.41 -19.41
C ALA A 200 -10.46 2.72 -20.18
N LEU A 201 -10.88 2.62 -21.45
CA LEU A 201 -10.90 3.71 -22.40
C LEU A 201 -12.27 3.82 -23.05
N ILE A 202 -12.72 5.05 -23.31
CA ILE A 202 -13.82 5.35 -24.24
C ILE A 202 -13.33 6.42 -25.20
N PHE A 203 -13.48 6.15 -26.49
CA PHE A 203 -13.13 7.05 -27.58
C PHE A 203 -14.39 7.68 -28.18
N LYS A 204 -14.27 8.95 -28.56
CA LYS A 204 -15.23 9.72 -29.36
C LYS A 204 -14.47 10.45 -30.46
N SER A 205 -15.07 10.58 -31.65
CA SER A 205 -14.46 11.29 -32.77
C SER A 205 -15.54 11.90 -33.69
N PRO A 206 -15.37 13.14 -34.19
CA PRO A 206 -16.22 13.69 -35.24
C PRO A 206 -16.13 12.93 -36.57
N HIS A 207 -15.05 12.16 -36.83
CA HIS A 207 -14.93 11.30 -38.01
C HIS A 207 -15.89 10.10 -37.99
N TYR A 208 -16.34 9.71 -36.79
CA TYR A 208 -17.28 8.63 -36.54
C TYR A 208 -18.46 9.16 -35.70
N PRO A 209 -19.29 10.06 -36.27
CA PRO A 209 -20.35 10.72 -35.52
C PRO A 209 -21.35 9.70 -34.97
N ASN A 210 -21.85 9.94 -33.76
CA ASN A 210 -22.78 9.06 -33.05
C ASN A 210 -22.24 7.65 -32.70
N GLU A 211 -20.95 7.38 -32.92
CA GLU A 211 -20.31 6.15 -32.49
C GLU A 211 -19.55 6.34 -31.16
N LEU A 212 -19.56 5.32 -30.31
CA LEU A 212 -18.65 5.21 -29.17
C LEU A 212 -17.97 3.86 -29.23
N ILE A 213 -16.68 3.84 -28.95
CA ILE A 213 -15.93 2.60 -28.83
C ILE A 213 -15.16 2.61 -27.51
N SER A 214 -15.23 1.49 -26.83
CA SER A 214 -14.60 1.32 -25.53
C SER A 214 -13.79 0.03 -25.50
N CYS A 215 -12.73 0.03 -24.69
CA CYS A 215 -11.93 -1.14 -24.44
C CYS A 215 -11.34 -1.08 -23.04
N LYS A 216 -10.97 -2.24 -22.49
CA LYS A 216 -10.32 -2.30 -21.18
C LYS A 216 -9.37 -3.48 -21.03
N ARG A 217 -8.41 -3.31 -20.13
CA ARG A 217 -7.45 -4.31 -19.64
C ARG A 217 -7.08 -3.91 -18.21
N GLY A 218 -7.39 -4.73 -17.21
CA GLY A 218 -7.02 -4.46 -15.81
C GLY A 218 -7.73 -3.27 -15.12
N SER A 219 -8.71 -2.62 -15.76
CA SER A 219 -9.58 -1.60 -15.12
C SER A 219 -11.06 -1.91 -15.40
N THR A 220 -11.94 -1.60 -14.45
CA THR A 220 -13.37 -1.87 -14.55
C THR A 220 -14.04 -0.96 -15.57
N LEU A 221 -14.88 -1.55 -16.42
CA LEU A 221 -15.79 -0.85 -17.33
C LEU A 221 -17.05 -1.68 -17.53
N ILE A 222 -18.21 -1.01 -17.54
CA ILE A 222 -19.54 -1.62 -17.59
C ILE A 222 -20.37 -0.86 -18.61
N LEU A 223 -21.26 -1.57 -19.29
CA LEU A 223 -22.30 -1.01 -20.16
C LEU A 223 -23.69 -1.26 -19.55
N GLY A 224 -24.38 -0.20 -19.15
CA GLY A 224 -25.79 -0.20 -18.81
C GLY A 224 -26.67 -0.02 -20.04
N VAL A 225 -27.82 -0.72 -20.07
CA VAL A 225 -28.75 -0.70 -21.21
C VAL A 225 -30.17 -0.41 -20.76
N ASN A 226 -30.81 0.61 -21.34
CA ASN A 226 -32.20 0.96 -21.14
C ASN A 226 -32.94 0.99 -22.50
N GLU A 227 -33.84 0.03 -22.76
CA GLU A 227 -34.68 0.03 -23.96
C GLU A 227 -36.04 0.67 -23.67
N LEU A 228 -36.47 1.63 -24.50
CA LEU A 228 -37.67 2.45 -24.22
C LEU A 228 -38.95 1.94 -24.90
N SER A 229 -38.87 0.94 -25.79
CA SER A 229 -40.04 0.40 -26.51
C SER A 229 -40.74 -0.75 -25.77
N GLY A 230 -41.82 -0.42 -25.05
CA GLY A 230 -43.08 -1.17 -24.85
C GLY A 230 -43.12 -2.69 -24.60
N GLN A 231 -43.68 -3.05 -23.43
CA GLN A 231 -44.15 -4.35 -22.92
C GLN A 231 -43.10 -5.35 -22.39
N ASN A 232 -43.21 -5.61 -21.09
CA ASN A 232 -42.72 -6.79 -20.38
C ASN A 232 -43.18 -8.08 -21.10
N SER A 233 -42.51 -8.50 -22.16
CA SER A 233 -42.44 -9.93 -22.44
C SER A 233 -41.67 -10.51 -21.26
N GLY A 234 -42.34 -11.25 -20.38
CA GLY A 234 -41.77 -11.88 -19.17
C GLY A 234 -40.68 -12.93 -19.44
N LYS A 235 -39.90 -12.77 -20.50
CA LYS A 235 -38.67 -13.50 -20.77
C LYS A 235 -37.50 -12.64 -20.30
N PRO A 236 -36.69 -13.12 -19.34
CA PRO A 236 -35.51 -12.38 -18.92
C PRO A 236 -34.56 -12.15 -20.11
N PHE A 237 -34.12 -10.91 -20.23
CA PHE A 237 -33.32 -10.36 -21.32
C PHE A 237 -31.87 -10.86 -21.17
N HIS A 238 -31.52 -11.95 -21.84
CA HIS A 238 -30.25 -12.65 -21.56
C HIS A 238 -29.20 -12.57 -22.68
N ASP A 239 -29.46 -11.93 -23.83
CA ASP A 239 -28.54 -11.97 -24.96
C ASP A 239 -28.29 -10.59 -25.58
N VAL A 240 -27.01 -10.21 -25.67
CA VAL A 240 -26.54 -8.99 -26.37
C VAL A 240 -26.94 -9.00 -27.86
N LYS A 241 -27.16 -10.16 -28.49
CA LYS A 241 -27.67 -10.21 -29.88
C LYS A 241 -28.99 -9.47 -30.08
N ALA A 242 -29.87 -9.45 -29.07
CA ALA A 242 -31.11 -8.68 -29.15
C ALA A 242 -30.87 -7.17 -29.25
N LEU A 243 -29.74 -6.69 -28.72
CA LEU A 243 -29.34 -5.28 -28.78
C LEU A 243 -28.79 -4.88 -30.16
N THR A 244 -28.34 -5.85 -30.96
CA THR A 244 -27.68 -5.60 -32.26
C THR A 244 -28.62 -5.44 -33.45
N THR A 245 -29.88 -5.87 -33.36
CA THR A 245 -30.70 -6.13 -34.56
C THR A 245 -31.94 -5.25 -34.74
N ASN A 246 -32.32 -4.42 -33.77
CA ASN A 246 -33.71 -3.95 -33.72
C ASN A 246 -33.97 -2.46 -34.02
N GLY A 247 -32.96 -1.60 -34.21
CA GLY A 247 -33.16 -0.16 -34.53
C GLY A 247 -34.01 0.64 -33.52
N LYS A 248 -34.38 0.01 -32.39
CA LYS A 248 -35.33 0.51 -31.39
C LYS A 248 -34.73 1.66 -30.59
N PRO A 249 -35.59 2.60 -30.12
CA PRO A 249 -35.20 3.65 -29.18
C PRO A 249 -34.57 3.06 -27.92
N LYS A 250 -33.36 3.51 -27.59
CA LYS A 250 -32.61 3.04 -26.42
C LYS A 250 -31.64 4.10 -25.90
N GLU A 251 -31.29 3.93 -24.64
CA GLU A 251 -30.27 4.71 -23.95
C GLU A 251 -29.20 3.75 -23.42
N LEU A 252 -27.95 4.10 -23.66
CA LEU A 252 -26.78 3.30 -23.33
C LEU A 252 -25.86 4.12 -22.43
N PHE A 253 -25.31 3.47 -21.40
CA PHE A 253 -24.52 4.12 -20.37
C PHE A 253 -23.22 3.36 -20.16
N PHE A 254 -22.07 3.93 -20.49
CA PHE A 254 -20.82 3.37 -20.01
C PHE A 254 -20.49 3.94 -18.64
N SER A 255 -19.98 3.09 -17.74
CA SER A 255 -19.46 3.56 -16.47
C SER A 255 -18.34 2.67 -15.96
N SER A 256 -17.40 3.26 -15.22
CA SER A 256 -16.42 2.49 -14.43
C SER A 256 -16.99 1.93 -13.12
N ASP A 257 -18.19 2.34 -12.72
CA ASP A 257 -18.89 1.83 -11.52
C ASP A 257 -20.42 1.74 -11.74
N LEU A 258 -21.05 0.73 -11.15
CA LEU A 258 -22.49 0.49 -11.19
C LEU A 258 -23.30 1.63 -10.56
N PHE A 259 -22.72 2.42 -9.64
CA PHE A 259 -23.43 3.51 -8.95
C PHE A 259 -23.91 4.62 -9.89
N ALA A 260 -23.23 4.84 -11.01
CA ALA A 260 -23.66 5.83 -12.00
C ALA A 260 -24.74 5.30 -12.97
N ILE A 261 -24.99 3.98 -12.98
CA ILE A 261 -25.93 3.34 -13.91
C ILE A 261 -27.27 3.04 -13.23
N VAL A 262 -27.26 2.74 -11.92
CA VAL A 262 -28.43 2.20 -11.20
C VAL A 262 -29.69 3.06 -11.25
N GLU A 263 -29.56 4.39 -11.38
CA GLU A 263 -30.70 5.30 -11.51
C GLU A 263 -31.32 5.30 -12.91
N HIS A 264 -30.61 4.76 -13.90
CA HIS A 264 -31.04 4.69 -15.29
C HIS A 264 -31.52 3.30 -15.69
N THR A 265 -30.86 2.24 -15.20
CA THR A 265 -31.22 0.86 -15.53
C THR A 265 -30.65 -0.16 -14.53
N LYS A 266 -31.37 -1.28 -14.37
CA LYS A 266 -30.88 -2.47 -13.65
C LYS A 266 -30.15 -3.45 -14.57
N ASN A 267 -30.25 -3.30 -15.88
CA ASN A 267 -29.61 -4.22 -16.83
C ASN A 267 -28.22 -3.71 -17.20
N TYR A 268 -27.21 -4.54 -16.98
CA TYR A 268 -25.83 -4.19 -17.28
C TYR A 268 -25.03 -5.35 -17.86
N LEU A 269 -23.94 -4.99 -18.53
CA LEU A 269 -22.93 -5.88 -19.08
C LEU A 269 -21.58 -5.50 -18.47
N ALA A 270 -20.96 -6.40 -17.71
CA ALA A 270 -19.58 -6.24 -17.29
C ALA A 270 -18.64 -6.56 -18.45
N ILE A 271 -17.77 -5.61 -18.80
CA ILE A 271 -16.81 -5.78 -19.89
C ILE A 271 -15.58 -6.51 -19.33
N GLU A 272 -15.06 -7.50 -20.06
CA GLU A 272 -13.87 -8.25 -19.69
C GLU A 272 -12.60 -7.65 -20.30
N ASP A 273 -11.45 -8.08 -19.80
CA ASP A 273 -10.15 -7.63 -20.31
C ASP A 273 -10.00 -8.03 -21.78
N ASP A 274 -9.40 -7.17 -22.58
CA ASP A 274 -9.22 -7.32 -24.03
C ASP A 274 -10.53 -7.40 -24.82
N GLU A 275 -11.66 -7.00 -24.23
CA GLU A 275 -12.88 -6.79 -24.99
C GLU A 275 -12.98 -5.36 -25.50
N ILE A 276 -13.45 -5.25 -26.73
CA ILE A 276 -13.79 -3.99 -27.40
C ILE A 276 -15.30 -3.99 -27.56
N VAL A 277 -15.95 -2.97 -26.99
CA VAL A 277 -17.38 -2.74 -27.17
C VAL A 277 -17.55 -1.54 -28.09
N HIS A 278 -18.10 -1.79 -29.28
CA HIS A 278 -18.34 -0.77 -30.29
C HIS A 278 -19.84 -0.55 -30.46
N ILE A 279 -20.27 0.67 -30.17
CA ILE A 279 -21.64 1.14 -30.38
C ILE A 279 -21.67 1.91 -31.70
N LYS A 280 -22.45 1.39 -32.64
CA LYS A 280 -22.66 1.98 -33.96
C LYS A 280 -24.11 1.80 -34.39
N ASP A 281 -24.76 2.86 -34.83
CA ASP A 281 -26.16 2.85 -35.29
C ASP A 281 -27.11 2.15 -34.29
N GLY A 282 -26.88 2.38 -32.99
CA GLY A 282 -27.65 1.77 -31.90
C GLY A 282 -27.43 0.26 -31.69
N SER A 283 -26.55 -0.37 -32.47
CA SER A 283 -26.10 -1.74 -32.30
C SER A 283 -24.90 -1.80 -31.34
N VAL A 284 -24.84 -2.84 -30.51
CA VAL A 284 -23.74 -3.07 -29.55
C VAL A 284 -22.97 -4.32 -29.98
N SER A 285 -21.78 -4.14 -30.54
CA SER A 285 -20.91 -5.25 -30.93
C SER A 285 -19.78 -5.45 -29.91
N ILE A 286 -19.49 -6.71 -29.57
CA ILE A 286 -18.41 -7.07 -28.65
C ILE A 286 -17.40 -7.92 -29.41
N LEU A 287 -16.15 -7.47 -29.41
CA LEU A 287 -15.03 -8.11 -30.07
C LEU A 287 -13.98 -8.48 -29.02
N LYS A 288 -13.49 -9.72 -29.03
CA LYS A 288 -12.32 -10.13 -28.26
C LYS A 288 -11.07 -9.81 -29.06
N PHE A 289 -10.29 -8.88 -28.54
CA PHE A 289 -8.98 -8.56 -29.04
C PHE A 289 -7.98 -9.64 -28.61
N ASP A 290 -7.16 -10.07 -29.56
CA ASP A 290 -6.11 -11.07 -29.37
C ASP A 290 -4.86 -10.54 -30.05
N HIS A 291 -3.78 -10.36 -29.27
CA HIS A 291 -2.53 -9.79 -29.76
C HIS A 291 -1.86 -10.64 -30.84
N GLU A 292 -2.14 -11.94 -30.88
CA GLU A 292 -1.54 -12.86 -31.85
C GLU A 292 -2.34 -12.98 -33.15
N LYS A 293 -3.60 -12.51 -33.18
CA LYS A 293 -4.49 -12.65 -34.33
C LYS A 293 -4.72 -11.32 -35.05
N GLU A 294 -4.75 -11.37 -36.37
CA GLU A 294 -5.06 -10.19 -37.19
C GLU A 294 -6.51 -9.72 -37.03
N LYS A 295 -7.46 -10.65 -36.85
CA LYS A 295 -8.90 -10.35 -36.74
C LYS A 295 -9.45 -10.75 -35.36
N PRO A 296 -10.18 -9.86 -34.68
CA PRO A 296 -10.80 -10.17 -33.40
C PRO A 296 -11.99 -11.13 -33.58
N ALA A 297 -12.26 -11.93 -32.56
CA ALA A 297 -13.41 -12.83 -32.56
C ALA A 297 -14.64 -12.11 -31.98
N SER A 298 -15.82 -12.29 -32.59
CA SER A 298 -17.07 -11.81 -31.97
C SER A 298 -17.40 -12.63 -30.73
N VAL A 299 -17.81 -11.96 -29.65
CA VAL A 299 -18.12 -12.57 -28.37
C VAL A 299 -19.59 -12.40 -28.04
N GLN A 300 -20.20 -13.45 -27.48
CA GLN A 300 -21.53 -13.38 -26.89
C GLN A 300 -21.42 -13.23 -25.38
N ARG A 301 -22.22 -12.31 -24.83
CA ARG A 301 -22.33 -12.05 -23.40
C ARG A 301 -23.80 -11.98 -23.01
N ALA A 302 -24.07 -12.31 -21.76
CA ALA A 302 -25.39 -12.15 -21.16
C ALA A 302 -25.46 -10.86 -20.35
N LEU A 303 -26.62 -10.19 -20.40
CA LEU A 303 -26.90 -9.11 -19.46
C LEU A 303 -27.11 -9.68 -18.07
N SER A 304 -26.57 -8.97 -17.09
CA SER A 304 -26.79 -9.20 -15.67
C SER A 304 -27.79 -8.17 -15.14
N VAL A 305 -28.54 -8.57 -14.11
CA VAL A 305 -29.48 -7.69 -13.42
C VAL A 305 -28.87 -7.22 -12.10
N LEU A 306 -28.86 -5.91 -11.89
CA LEU A 306 -28.47 -5.27 -10.63
C LEU A 306 -29.55 -5.52 -9.56
N GLU A 307 -29.13 -6.11 -8.45
CA GLU A 307 -29.95 -6.26 -7.23
C GLU A 307 -29.91 -5.02 -6.32
N MET A 308 -29.12 -4.01 -6.69
CA MET A 308 -28.89 -2.80 -5.91
C MET A 308 -30.02 -1.79 -6.11
N GLU A 309 -30.42 -1.12 -5.02
CA GLU A 309 -31.45 -0.08 -5.03
C GLU A 309 -30.85 1.32 -4.89
N VAL A 310 -31.51 2.33 -5.46
CA VAL A 310 -31.03 3.72 -5.53
C VAL A 310 -30.90 4.36 -4.14
N GLU A 311 -31.70 3.95 -3.15
CA GLU A 311 -31.62 4.43 -1.77
C GLU A 311 -30.28 4.11 -1.11
N GLN A 312 -29.63 3.01 -1.50
CA GLN A 312 -28.34 2.60 -0.94
C GLN A 312 -27.23 3.59 -1.28
N ILE A 313 -27.34 4.31 -2.40
CA ILE A 313 -26.36 5.30 -2.86
C ILE A 313 -26.69 6.76 -2.50
N LYS A 314 -27.78 7.00 -1.76
CA LYS A 314 -28.19 8.33 -1.28
C LYS A 314 -27.85 8.52 0.21
N LYS A 315 -27.57 9.75 0.64
CA LYS A 315 -27.31 10.07 2.07
C LYS A 315 -28.56 9.89 2.94
N GLY A 316 -29.76 10.09 2.38
CA GLY A 316 -31.01 10.00 3.13
C GLY A 316 -31.12 11.14 4.15
N SER A 317 -31.43 10.81 5.40
CA SER A 317 -31.54 11.77 6.51
C SER A 317 -30.22 12.13 7.19
N TYR A 318 -29.09 11.65 6.67
CA TYR A 318 -27.75 11.89 7.23
C TYR A 318 -27.01 12.99 6.45
N ASP A 319 -26.11 13.71 7.13
CA ASP A 319 -25.33 14.78 6.50
C ASP A 319 -24.17 14.23 5.65
N HIS A 320 -23.62 13.08 6.06
CA HIS A 320 -22.46 12.44 5.46
C HIS A 320 -22.71 10.95 5.19
N PHE A 321 -22.10 10.41 4.14
CA PHE A 321 -22.12 8.97 3.87
C PHE A 321 -21.43 8.18 4.98
N MET A 322 -20.27 8.64 5.48
CA MET A 322 -19.60 7.95 6.59
C MET A 322 -20.51 7.85 7.83
N GLN A 323 -21.28 8.89 8.14
CA GLN A 323 -22.26 8.87 9.23
C GLN A 323 -23.35 7.82 8.96
N LYS A 324 -24.01 7.89 7.79
CA LYS A 324 -25.01 6.90 7.36
C LYS A 324 -24.47 5.48 7.52
N GLU A 325 -23.27 5.23 7.00
CA GLU A 325 -22.65 3.90 6.96
C GLU A 325 -22.29 3.38 8.35
N ILE A 326 -21.89 4.25 9.28
CA ILE A 326 -21.69 3.88 10.69
C ILE A 326 -23.02 3.44 11.31
N HIS A 327 -24.08 4.22 11.11
CA HIS A 327 -25.40 3.95 11.70
C HIS A 327 -26.16 2.80 11.02
N GLU A 328 -25.81 2.45 9.77
CA GLU A 328 -26.36 1.29 9.05
C GLU A 328 -25.76 -0.05 9.49
N GLN A 329 -24.73 -0.06 10.34
CA GLN A 329 -24.04 -1.29 10.74
C GLN A 329 -24.97 -2.39 11.28
N PRO A 330 -25.98 -2.13 12.14
CA PRO A 330 -26.94 -3.16 12.56
C PRO A 330 -27.62 -3.86 11.39
N HIS A 331 -28.07 -3.09 10.40
CA HIS A 331 -28.71 -3.63 9.20
C HIS A 331 -27.71 -4.40 8.33
N SER A 332 -26.53 -3.83 8.08
CA SER A 332 -25.49 -4.46 7.25
C SER A 332 -24.99 -5.79 7.84
N LEU A 333 -24.92 -5.91 9.17
CA LEU A 333 -24.58 -7.17 9.84
C LEU A 333 -25.69 -8.21 9.68
N THR A 334 -26.95 -7.77 9.75
CA THR A 334 -28.12 -8.63 9.49
C THR A 334 -28.11 -9.17 8.06
N THR A 335 -27.82 -8.33 7.06
CA THR A 335 -27.71 -8.76 5.65
C THR A 335 -26.49 -9.62 5.40
N THR A 336 -25.38 -9.37 6.10
CA THR A 336 -24.16 -10.18 6.07
C THR A 336 -24.42 -11.62 6.53
N MET A 337 -25.24 -11.81 7.56
CA MET A 337 -25.55 -13.13 8.14
C MET A 337 -26.76 -13.83 7.48
N ARG A 338 -27.57 -13.09 6.70
CA ARG A 338 -28.83 -13.57 6.12
C ARG A 338 -28.61 -14.85 5.30
N GLY A 339 -29.37 -15.90 5.66
CA GLY A 339 -29.32 -17.20 4.99
C GLY A 339 -28.07 -18.04 5.26
N ARG A 340 -27.09 -17.51 6.01
CA ARG A 340 -25.79 -18.15 6.29
C ARG A 340 -25.69 -18.67 7.72
N VAL A 341 -26.23 -17.95 8.69
CA VAL A 341 -26.27 -18.38 10.10
C VAL A 341 -27.60 -19.07 10.38
N LYS A 342 -27.54 -20.28 10.92
CA LYS A 342 -28.69 -21.09 11.38
C LYS A 342 -28.40 -21.64 12.78
N ASP A 343 -29.44 -22.06 13.50
CA ASP A 343 -29.28 -22.66 14.83
C ASP A 343 -28.37 -23.90 14.83
N SER A 344 -28.35 -24.64 13.71
CA SER A 344 -27.54 -25.84 13.52
C SER A 344 -26.12 -25.59 13.00
N GLY A 345 -25.74 -24.34 12.69
CA GLY A 345 -24.41 -24.01 12.20
C GLY A 345 -24.36 -22.91 11.13
N VAL A 346 -23.20 -22.80 10.49
CA VAL A 346 -22.94 -21.80 9.45
C VAL A 346 -22.84 -22.48 8.07
N LEU A 347 -23.55 -21.94 7.09
CA LEU A 347 -23.56 -22.39 5.71
C LEU A 347 -23.09 -21.26 4.77
N LEU A 348 -21.95 -21.45 4.14
CA LEU A 348 -21.39 -20.52 3.16
C LEU A 348 -21.44 -21.14 1.76
N GLY A 349 -22.46 -20.77 0.97
CA GLY A 349 -22.70 -21.34 -0.36
C GLY A 349 -21.46 -21.28 -1.26
N GLY A 350 -20.81 -20.11 -1.33
CA GLY A 350 -19.61 -19.90 -2.13
C GLY A 350 -18.37 -20.73 -1.74
N LEU A 351 -18.36 -21.36 -0.55
CA LEU A 351 -17.31 -22.29 -0.13
C LEU A 351 -17.74 -23.77 -0.15
N LYS A 352 -19.06 -24.02 -0.19
CA LYS A 352 -19.63 -25.37 -0.23
C LYS A 352 -19.60 -25.95 -1.65
N GLU A 353 -19.74 -25.11 -2.66
CA GLU A 353 -19.56 -25.53 -4.05
C GLU A 353 -18.19 -26.19 -4.23
N LYS A 354 -18.14 -27.33 -4.93
CA LYS A 354 -16.91 -28.08 -5.24
C LYS A 354 -16.07 -28.54 -4.03
N GLU A 355 -16.68 -28.65 -2.85
CA GLU A 355 -16.03 -29.13 -1.61
C GLU A 355 -14.80 -28.32 -1.13
N TYR A 356 -14.68 -27.03 -1.48
CA TYR A 356 -13.52 -26.21 -1.08
C TYR A 356 -13.29 -26.17 0.44
N LEU A 357 -14.35 -26.24 1.25
CA LEU A 357 -14.23 -26.36 2.71
C LEU A 357 -13.32 -27.54 3.14
N LYS A 358 -13.39 -28.68 2.47
CA LYS A 358 -12.52 -29.84 2.78
C LYS A 358 -11.07 -29.56 2.42
N THR A 359 -10.83 -28.85 1.32
CA THR A 359 -9.48 -28.45 0.89
C THR A 359 -8.88 -27.42 1.86
N ILE A 360 -9.67 -26.43 2.30
CA ILE A 360 -9.25 -25.44 3.30
C ILE A 360 -8.88 -26.16 4.61
N ARG A 361 -9.69 -27.11 5.08
CA ARG A 361 -9.39 -27.93 6.29
C ARG A 361 -8.10 -28.75 6.19
N ARG A 362 -7.66 -29.10 4.98
CA ARG A 362 -6.43 -29.85 4.72
C ARG A 362 -5.21 -28.95 4.47
N SER A 363 -5.41 -27.64 4.42
CA SER A 363 -4.32 -26.69 4.20
C SER A 363 -3.39 -26.66 5.40
N ARG A 364 -2.08 -26.53 5.15
CA ARG A 364 -1.10 -26.42 6.24
C ARG A 364 -1.05 -25.04 6.86
N ARG A 365 -1.56 -24.04 6.15
CA ARG A 365 -1.51 -22.64 6.54
C ARG A 365 -2.59 -21.85 5.82
N LEU A 366 -3.18 -20.90 6.52
CA LEU A 366 -4.02 -19.85 5.95
C LEU A 366 -3.21 -18.56 5.86
N VAL A 367 -3.17 -17.93 4.69
CA VAL A 367 -2.45 -16.67 4.48
C VAL A 367 -3.47 -15.58 4.17
N PHE A 368 -3.71 -14.68 5.13
CA PHE A 368 -4.63 -13.56 4.94
C PHE A 368 -3.90 -12.37 4.33
N ILE A 369 -4.40 -11.89 3.20
CA ILE A 369 -3.80 -10.84 2.38
C ILE A 369 -4.81 -9.71 2.21
N GLY A 370 -4.39 -8.49 2.53
CA GLY A 370 -5.21 -7.29 2.39
C GLY A 370 -4.40 -6.01 2.52
N CYS A 371 -5.08 -4.86 2.41
CA CYS A 371 -4.49 -3.53 2.58
C CYS A 371 -5.35 -2.68 3.54
N GLY A 372 -4.72 -1.77 4.28
CA GLY A 372 -5.40 -0.78 5.13
C GLY A 372 -6.43 -1.41 6.09
N THR A 373 -7.64 -0.85 6.13
CA THR A 373 -8.74 -1.35 6.97
C THR A 373 -9.06 -2.83 6.74
N SER A 374 -8.96 -3.35 5.50
CA SER A 374 -9.19 -4.78 5.23
C SER A 374 -8.10 -5.68 5.79
N TYR A 375 -6.86 -5.20 5.86
CA TYR A 375 -5.78 -5.88 6.59
C TYR A 375 -6.05 -5.89 8.10
N ASN A 376 -6.49 -4.75 8.67
CA ASN A 376 -6.86 -4.68 10.08
C ASN A 376 -8.03 -5.63 10.43
N ALA A 377 -9.03 -5.76 9.55
CA ALA A 377 -10.12 -6.71 9.73
C ALA A 377 -9.59 -8.16 9.78
N ALA A 378 -8.66 -8.49 8.88
CA ALA A 378 -8.07 -9.82 8.83
C ALA A 378 -7.17 -10.08 10.07
N LEU A 379 -6.47 -9.06 10.56
CA LEU A 379 -5.69 -9.14 11.80
C LEU A 379 -6.60 -9.37 13.02
N ALA A 380 -7.78 -8.75 13.06
CA ALA A 380 -8.79 -9.02 14.08
C ALA A 380 -9.27 -10.48 14.04
N ALA A 381 -9.25 -11.10 12.86
CA ALA A 381 -9.69 -12.48 12.68
C ALA A 381 -8.68 -13.54 13.13
N ARG A 382 -7.39 -13.22 13.08
CA ARG A 382 -6.31 -14.17 13.35
C ARG A 382 -6.53 -15.04 14.60
N PRO A 383 -6.81 -14.50 15.80
CA PRO A 383 -6.81 -15.32 17.01
C PRO A 383 -7.93 -16.36 17.00
N PHE A 384 -9.13 -16.01 16.54
CA PHE A 384 -10.26 -16.94 16.51
C PHE A 384 -10.21 -17.89 15.31
N VAL A 385 -9.57 -17.52 14.20
CA VAL A 385 -9.34 -18.45 13.08
C VAL A 385 -8.36 -19.52 13.52
N GLU A 386 -7.26 -19.16 14.19
CA GLU A 386 -6.31 -20.12 14.78
C GLU A 386 -7.02 -21.02 15.81
N GLU A 387 -7.80 -20.43 16.73
CA GLU A 387 -8.57 -21.15 17.77
C GLU A 387 -9.55 -22.19 17.18
N LEU A 388 -10.37 -21.79 16.21
CA LEU A 388 -11.49 -22.60 15.73
C LEU A 388 -11.09 -23.59 14.64
N THR A 389 -10.04 -23.29 13.87
CA THR A 389 -9.61 -24.16 12.77
C THR A 389 -8.43 -25.06 13.16
N GLY A 390 -7.60 -24.63 14.11
CA GLY A 390 -6.32 -25.29 14.43
C GLY A 390 -5.27 -25.16 13.32
N ILE A 391 -5.52 -24.35 12.28
CA ILE A 391 -4.60 -24.13 11.16
C ILE A 391 -3.76 -22.88 11.46
N PRO A 392 -2.42 -22.91 11.27
CA PRO A 392 -1.57 -21.74 11.36
C PRO A 392 -2.05 -20.60 10.44
N VAL A 393 -2.14 -19.38 10.99
CA VAL A 393 -2.55 -18.19 10.23
C VAL A 393 -1.36 -17.23 10.08
N THR A 394 -1.12 -16.80 8.85
CA THR A 394 -0.13 -15.76 8.51
C THR A 394 -0.85 -14.53 8.00
N MET A 395 -0.39 -13.35 8.41
CA MET A 395 -0.94 -12.06 8.03
C MET A 395 0.02 -11.37 7.08
N GLU A 396 -0.48 -10.88 5.96
CA GLU A 396 0.32 -10.26 4.92
C GLU A 396 -0.29 -8.95 4.43
N VAL A 397 0.51 -7.89 4.42
CA VAL A 397 0.17 -6.69 3.65
C VAL A 397 0.51 -6.97 2.19
N ALA A 398 -0.45 -6.78 1.29
CA ALA A 398 -0.31 -7.25 -0.09
C ALA A 398 0.93 -6.70 -0.82
N SER A 399 1.26 -5.42 -0.62
CA SER A 399 2.45 -4.80 -1.20
C SER A 399 3.75 -5.39 -0.66
N ASP A 400 3.86 -5.57 0.65
CA ASP A 400 5.06 -6.14 1.28
C ASP A 400 5.29 -7.59 0.84
N LEU A 401 4.23 -8.40 0.74
CA LEU A 401 4.29 -9.77 0.21
C LEU A 401 4.92 -9.82 -1.20
N LEU A 402 4.54 -8.88 -2.07
CA LEU A 402 5.07 -8.78 -3.42
C LEU A 402 6.52 -8.30 -3.44
N ASP A 403 6.83 -7.25 -2.69
CA ASP A 403 8.16 -6.64 -2.63
C ASP A 403 9.25 -7.64 -2.19
N ARG A 404 8.91 -8.48 -1.20
CA ARG A 404 9.83 -9.50 -0.67
C ARG A 404 9.69 -10.86 -1.34
N GLN A 405 8.75 -11.01 -2.29
CA GLN A 405 8.39 -12.28 -2.92
C GLN A 405 8.18 -13.39 -1.87
N GLY A 406 7.28 -13.12 -0.92
CA GLY A 406 7.07 -14.01 0.23
C GLY A 406 6.62 -15.42 -0.19
N PRO A 407 7.17 -16.51 0.39
CA PRO A 407 6.85 -17.86 -0.04
C PRO A 407 5.36 -18.23 0.12
N ILE A 408 4.73 -18.57 -1.00
CA ILE A 408 3.39 -19.16 -1.10
C ILE A 408 3.53 -20.57 -1.70
N TYR A 409 2.83 -21.54 -1.12
CA TYR A 409 2.91 -22.94 -1.52
C TYR A 409 1.55 -23.48 -1.96
N ARG A 410 1.57 -24.59 -2.72
CA ARG A 410 0.34 -25.30 -3.15
C ARG A 410 -0.56 -25.77 -2.02
N GLU A 411 0.01 -26.02 -0.84
CA GLU A 411 -0.74 -26.49 0.34
C GLU A 411 -1.28 -25.34 1.20
N ASP A 412 -1.05 -24.08 0.78
CA ASP A 412 -1.63 -22.91 1.43
C ASP A 412 -3.03 -22.61 0.89
N THR A 413 -3.89 -22.09 1.77
CA THR A 413 -5.06 -21.32 1.35
C THR A 413 -4.75 -19.84 1.53
N ALA A 414 -4.75 -19.08 0.44
CA ALA A 414 -4.59 -17.63 0.44
C ALA A 414 -5.97 -16.95 0.46
N VAL A 415 -6.26 -16.21 1.52
CA VAL A 415 -7.53 -15.51 1.73
C VAL A 415 -7.33 -14.01 1.48
N PHE A 416 -7.98 -13.49 0.44
CA PHE A 416 -7.87 -12.10 0.03
C PHE A 416 -9.07 -11.29 0.54
N VAL A 417 -8.80 -10.26 1.32
CA VAL A 417 -9.83 -9.40 1.92
C VAL A 417 -9.79 -8.02 1.27
N SER A 418 -10.86 -7.65 0.57
CA SER A 418 -10.97 -6.34 -0.09
C SER A 418 -12.42 -5.91 -0.23
N GLN A 419 -12.78 -4.71 0.25
CA GLN A 419 -14.13 -4.17 0.07
C GLN A 419 -14.48 -4.05 -1.42
N SER A 420 -13.63 -3.40 -2.21
CA SER A 420 -13.86 -3.12 -3.63
C SER A 420 -13.62 -4.33 -4.55
N GLY A 421 -12.72 -5.24 -4.15
CA GLY A 421 -12.23 -6.30 -5.01
C GLY A 421 -11.39 -5.81 -6.20
N GLU A 422 -10.93 -4.55 -6.17
CA GLU A 422 -10.15 -3.90 -7.23
C GLU A 422 -8.84 -3.26 -6.69
N THR A 423 -8.47 -3.55 -5.44
CA THR A 423 -7.22 -3.04 -4.85
C THR A 423 -6.02 -3.62 -5.59
N ALA A 424 -5.22 -2.75 -6.23
CA ALA A 424 -4.08 -3.11 -7.07
C ALA A 424 -3.16 -4.18 -6.48
N ASP A 425 -2.54 -3.88 -5.33
CA ASP A 425 -1.57 -4.79 -4.71
C ASP A 425 -2.22 -6.12 -4.30
N THR A 426 -3.49 -6.09 -3.90
CA THR A 426 -4.24 -7.31 -3.56
C THR A 426 -4.53 -8.16 -4.79
N LEU A 427 -4.80 -7.55 -5.95
CA LEU A 427 -4.94 -8.28 -7.23
C LEU A 427 -3.61 -8.84 -7.72
N LEU A 428 -2.51 -8.11 -7.59
CA LEU A 428 -1.18 -8.62 -7.93
C LEU A 428 -0.76 -9.76 -7.00
N ALA A 429 -1.06 -9.66 -5.70
CA ALA A 429 -0.82 -10.73 -4.75
C ALA A 429 -1.68 -11.97 -5.03
N LEU A 430 -2.91 -11.78 -5.56
CA LEU A 430 -3.74 -12.88 -6.05
C LEU A 430 -3.06 -13.60 -7.21
N ASP A 431 -2.52 -12.86 -8.17
CA ASP A 431 -1.84 -13.44 -9.34
C ASP A 431 -0.62 -14.23 -8.91
N TYR A 432 0.18 -13.64 -8.03
CA TYR A 432 1.32 -14.31 -7.41
C TYR A 432 0.92 -15.61 -6.68
N ALA A 433 -0.17 -15.61 -5.91
CA ALA A 433 -0.61 -16.81 -5.20
C ALA A 433 -1.17 -17.89 -6.14
N LEU A 434 -1.88 -17.49 -7.19
CA LEU A 434 -2.38 -18.39 -8.23
C LEU A 434 -1.23 -19.06 -9.00
N GLU A 435 -0.20 -18.30 -9.39
CA GLU A 435 1.01 -18.81 -10.05
C GLU A 435 1.77 -19.82 -9.18
N ASN A 436 1.78 -19.61 -7.86
CA ASN A 436 2.36 -20.54 -6.89
C ASN A 436 1.43 -21.72 -6.53
N GLY A 437 0.21 -21.75 -7.09
CA GLY A 437 -0.74 -22.85 -7.00
C GLY A 437 -1.49 -22.97 -5.67
N ALA A 438 -1.57 -21.90 -4.87
CA ALA A 438 -2.35 -21.88 -3.63
C ALA A 438 -3.86 -21.82 -3.89
N LEU A 439 -4.65 -22.34 -2.96
CA LEU A 439 -6.10 -22.17 -3.00
C LEU A 439 -6.47 -20.72 -2.64
N CYS A 440 -6.81 -19.93 -3.64
CA CYS A 440 -7.21 -18.53 -3.47
C CYS A 440 -8.71 -18.36 -3.15
N VAL A 441 -9.02 -17.69 -2.03
CA VAL A 441 -10.38 -17.39 -1.53
C VAL A 441 -10.61 -15.88 -1.46
N GLY A 442 -11.69 -15.36 -2.06
CA GLY A 442 -12.02 -13.94 -2.04
C GLY A 442 -13.09 -13.55 -1.03
N ILE A 443 -12.82 -12.58 -0.15
CA ILE A 443 -13.81 -11.94 0.73
C ILE A 443 -14.03 -10.51 0.23
N THR A 444 -15.18 -10.26 -0.42
CA THR A 444 -15.44 -9.01 -1.16
C THR A 444 -16.81 -8.40 -0.91
N ASN A 445 -16.95 -7.08 -1.09
CA ASN A 445 -18.25 -6.39 -1.03
C ASN A 445 -18.78 -5.93 -2.40
N THR A 446 -18.07 -6.22 -3.49
CA THR A 446 -18.49 -5.86 -4.84
C THR A 446 -18.68 -7.12 -5.67
N VAL A 447 -19.94 -7.40 -6.02
CA VAL A 447 -20.32 -8.52 -6.89
C VAL A 447 -19.70 -8.30 -8.27
N GLY A 448 -19.07 -9.34 -8.81
CA GLY A 448 -18.41 -9.24 -10.11
C GLY A 448 -17.19 -8.31 -10.11
N SER A 449 -16.56 -8.08 -8.96
CA SER A 449 -15.22 -7.48 -8.93
C SER A 449 -14.18 -8.43 -9.54
N THR A 450 -13.06 -7.89 -10.01
CA THR A 450 -11.94 -8.67 -10.56
C THR A 450 -11.46 -9.74 -9.58
N LEU A 451 -11.33 -9.39 -8.30
CA LEU A 451 -10.95 -10.36 -7.27
C LEU A 451 -11.97 -11.49 -7.14
N SER A 452 -13.27 -11.17 -7.08
CA SER A 452 -14.34 -12.18 -6.93
C SER A 452 -14.40 -13.16 -8.11
N ARG A 453 -14.09 -12.71 -9.33
CA ARG A 453 -14.09 -13.54 -10.55
C ARG A 453 -12.87 -14.45 -10.64
N ARG A 454 -11.71 -13.97 -10.18
CA ARG A 454 -10.41 -14.66 -10.37
C ARG A 454 -10.07 -15.63 -9.23
N THR A 455 -10.62 -15.43 -8.03
CA THR A 455 -10.47 -16.41 -6.93
C THR A 455 -11.24 -17.69 -7.21
N HIS A 456 -10.76 -18.83 -6.70
CA HIS A 456 -11.40 -20.14 -6.90
C HIS A 456 -12.78 -20.25 -6.24
N CYS A 457 -12.91 -19.58 -5.09
CA CYS A 457 -14.13 -19.48 -4.31
C CYS A 457 -14.11 -18.20 -3.48
N GLY A 458 -15.24 -17.85 -2.85
CA GLY A 458 -15.30 -16.62 -2.08
C GLY A 458 -16.59 -16.44 -1.30
N VAL A 459 -16.61 -15.39 -0.49
CA VAL A 459 -17.77 -14.97 0.29
C VAL A 459 -18.01 -13.49 0.05
N HIS A 460 -19.17 -13.16 -0.51
CA HIS A 460 -19.62 -11.78 -0.61
C HIS A 460 -20.09 -11.28 0.76
N ILE A 461 -19.52 -10.21 1.29
CA ILE A 461 -19.86 -9.74 2.64
C ILE A 461 -21.29 -9.18 2.72
N ASN A 462 -21.84 -8.65 1.63
CA ASN A 462 -23.21 -8.14 1.57
C ASN A 462 -23.53 -7.03 2.59
N ALA A 463 -22.59 -6.09 2.75
CA ALA A 463 -22.76 -4.92 3.62
C ALA A 463 -23.55 -3.77 2.95
N GLY A 464 -23.91 -3.95 1.67
CA GLY A 464 -24.45 -2.89 0.81
C GLY A 464 -23.36 -1.91 0.33
N CYS A 465 -23.77 -0.91 -0.44
CA CYS A 465 -22.86 0.11 -1.00
C CYS A 465 -22.15 0.89 0.11
N GLU A 466 -20.85 1.07 -0.05
CA GLU A 466 -20.05 1.94 0.81
C GLU A 466 -19.48 3.04 -0.10
N ILE A 467 -19.80 4.29 0.17
CA ILE A 467 -19.43 5.49 -0.61
C ILE A 467 -18.41 6.32 0.15
N GLY A 468 -18.51 6.43 1.47
CA GLY A 468 -17.53 7.14 2.29
C GLY A 468 -16.13 6.61 2.04
N VAL A 469 -15.12 7.48 1.87
CA VAL A 469 -13.75 7.05 1.55
C VAL A 469 -13.18 6.17 2.67
N ALA A 470 -13.37 6.56 3.93
CA ALA A 470 -12.98 5.74 5.08
C ALA A 470 -13.96 4.58 5.28
N SER A 471 -13.45 3.34 5.23
CA SER A 471 -14.29 2.15 5.40
C SER A 471 -14.81 2.00 6.83
N THR A 472 -16.08 1.59 6.97
CA THR A 472 -16.78 1.45 8.26
C THR A 472 -17.54 0.13 8.34
N LYS A 473 -18.71 0.03 7.72
CA LYS A 473 -19.54 -1.19 7.71
C LYS A 473 -18.89 -2.36 6.99
N ALA A 474 -18.02 -2.11 5.99
CA ALA A 474 -17.27 -3.19 5.37
C ALA A 474 -16.27 -3.83 6.34
N TYR A 475 -15.62 -3.07 7.24
CA TYR A 475 -14.71 -3.62 8.26
C TYR A 475 -15.44 -4.59 9.21
N THR A 476 -16.57 -4.17 9.77
CA THR A 476 -17.34 -5.00 10.71
C THR A 476 -17.96 -6.22 10.02
N SER A 477 -18.50 -6.07 8.82
CA SER A 477 -19.00 -7.20 8.02
C SER A 477 -17.88 -8.17 7.60
N GLN A 478 -16.67 -7.68 7.30
CA GLN A 478 -15.51 -8.54 6.99
C GLN A 478 -15.16 -9.42 8.19
N ILE A 479 -15.09 -8.87 9.41
CA ILE A 479 -14.84 -9.65 10.63
C ILE A 479 -15.92 -10.72 10.81
N VAL A 480 -17.20 -10.36 10.70
CA VAL A 480 -18.31 -11.32 10.84
C VAL A 480 -18.26 -12.43 9.79
N VAL A 481 -17.89 -12.12 8.54
CA VAL A 481 -17.68 -13.14 7.52
C VAL A 481 -16.51 -14.06 7.89
N MET A 482 -15.39 -13.53 8.38
CA MET A 482 -14.26 -14.36 8.81
C MET A 482 -14.60 -15.23 10.02
N VAL A 483 -15.44 -14.76 10.95
CA VAL A 483 -16.01 -15.59 12.01
C VAL A 483 -16.83 -16.73 11.42
N MET A 484 -17.72 -16.44 10.46
CA MET A 484 -18.51 -17.46 9.77
C MET A 484 -17.63 -18.48 9.03
N VAL A 485 -16.54 -18.03 8.39
CA VAL A 485 -15.56 -18.91 7.73
C VAL A 485 -14.88 -19.81 8.77
N ALA A 486 -14.41 -19.25 9.89
CA ALA A 486 -13.79 -20.03 10.96
C ALA A 486 -14.76 -21.08 11.55
N LEU A 487 -16.02 -20.71 11.79
CA LEU A 487 -17.07 -21.61 12.27
C LEU A 487 -17.41 -22.74 11.27
N ALA A 488 -17.35 -22.45 9.98
CA ALA A 488 -17.58 -23.42 8.91
C ALA A 488 -16.37 -24.36 8.74
N VAL A 489 -15.14 -23.84 8.77
CA VAL A 489 -13.93 -24.66 8.66
C VAL A 489 -13.76 -25.55 9.89
N GLY A 490 -13.99 -25.04 11.09
CA GLY A 490 -13.91 -25.79 12.36
C GLY A 490 -15.10 -26.72 12.64
N SER A 491 -15.98 -27.00 11.66
CA SER A 491 -17.27 -27.62 11.95
C SER A 491 -17.21 -29.05 12.49
N ASP A 492 -16.13 -29.77 12.16
CA ASP A 492 -15.99 -31.21 12.42
C ASP A 492 -15.25 -31.49 13.73
N GLN A 493 -14.84 -30.46 14.46
CA GLN A 493 -14.16 -30.59 15.75
C GLN A 493 -15.16 -30.63 16.91
N ILE A 494 -15.18 -31.75 17.64
CA ILE A 494 -16.06 -31.95 18.80
C ILE A 494 -15.66 -31.05 19.97
N SER A 495 -14.35 -30.86 20.18
CA SER A 495 -13.79 -30.08 21.30
C SER A 495 -14.23 -28.60 21.29
N THR A 496 -14.47 -28.02 20.11
CA THR A 496 -14.86 -26.61 19.95
C THR A 496 -16.37 -26.42 19.83
N GLN A 497 -17.19 -27.47 19.96
CA GLN A 497 -18.64 -27.40 19.74
C GLN A 497 -19.34 -26.39 20.66
N VAL A 498 -19.03 -26.41 21.98
CA VAL A 498 -19.61 -25.47 22.96
C VAL A 498 -19.23 -24.02 22.61
N ARG A 499 -17.96 -23.81 22.27
CA ARG A 499 -17.44 -22.50 21.86
C ARG A 499 -18.12 -22.00 20.59
N ARG A 500 -18.26 -22.84 19.58
CA ARG A 500 -18.96 -22.51 18.33
C ARG A 500 -20.41 -22.14 18.57
N GLN A 501 -21.13 -22.87 19.42
CA GLN A 501 -22.53 -22.54 19.74
C GLN A 501 -22.66 -21.20 20.46
N ALA A 502 -21.74 -20.89 21.40
CA ALA A 502 -21.71 -19.60 22.06
C ALA A 502 -21.49 -18.44 21.07
N ILE A 503 -20.57 -18.61 20.10
CA ILE A 503 -20.32 -17.61 19.05
C ILE A 503 -21.55 -17.45 18.15
N ILE A 504 -22.18 -18.54 17.71
CA ILE A 504 -23.39 -18.50 16.88
C ILE A 504 -24.53 -17.77 17.59
N SER A 505 -24.73 -18.04 18.87
CA SER A 505 -25.70 -17.30 19.70
C SER A 505 -25.36 -15.80 19.79
N GLY A 506 -24.07 -15.48 19.97
CA GLY A 506 -23.57 -14.10 19.97
C GLY A 506 -23.81 -13.36 18.65
N LEU A 507 -23.62 -14.04 17.50
CA LEU A 507 -23.87 -13.48 16.17
C LEU A 507 -25.34 -13.06 15.99
N SER A 508 -26.28 -13.87 16.46
CA SER A 508 -27.72 -13.55 16.37
C SER A 508 -28.10 -12.26 17.12
N ASN A 509 -27.44 -11.98 18.24
CA ASN A 509 -27.68 -10.77 19.06
C ASN A 509 -26.77 -9.58 18.67
N LEU A 510 -25.80 -9.79 17.78
CA LEU A 510 -24.81 -8.76 17.44
C LEU A 510 -25.44 -7.48 16.88
N PRO A 511 -26.44 -7.51 15.96
CA PRO A 511 -27.08 -6.30 15.44
C PRO A 511 -27.76 -5.43 16.52
N SER A 512 -28.40 -6.06 17.52
CA SER A 512 -29.01 -5.32 18.64
C SER A 512 -27.95 -4.69 19.53
N ASN A 513 -26.83 -5.39 19.77
CA ASN A 513 -25.71 -4.86 20.56
C ASN A 513 -25.05 -3.67 19.85
N VAL A 514 -24.89 -3.72 18.53
CA VAL A 514 -24.41 -2.57 17.72
C VAL A 514 -25.38 -1.39 17.82
N SER A 515 -26.69 -1.64 17.72
CA SER A 515 -27.72 -0.59 17.92
C SER A 515 -27.63 0.06 19.31
N GLU A 516 -27.26 -0.71 20.33
CA GLU A 516 -27.05 -0.19 21.68
C GLU A 516 -25.80 0.68 21.78
N VAL A 517 -24.69 0.29 21.15
CA VAL A 517 -23.43 1.07 21.14
C VAL A 517 -23.59 2.38 20.37
N LEU A 518 -24.37 2.39 19.30
CA LEU A 518 -24.64 3.61 18.53
C LEU A 518 -25.34 4.70 19.35
N LYS A 519 -25.96 4.36 20.50
CA LYS A 519 -26.51 5.35 21.43
C LYS A 519 -25.44 6.20 22.12
N LEU A 520 -24.17 5.79 22.06
CA LEU A 520 -23.03 6.56 22.56
C LEU A 520 -22.68 7.75 21.66
N ASP A 521 -23.36 7.96 20.52
CA ASP A 521 -23.08 9.04 19.57
C ASP A 521 -22.94 10.42 20.24
N THR A 522 -23.89 10.79 21.10
CA THR A 522 -23.84 12.06 21.85
C THR A 522 -22.62 12.14 22.78
N GLU A 523 -22.30 11.05 23.49
CA GLU A 523 -21.16 11.00 24.39
C GLU A 523 -19.83 11.10 23.62
N MET A 524 -19.74 10.46 22.44
CA MET A 524 -18.56 10.55 21.58
C MET A 524 -18.42 11.94 20.96
N LYS A 525 -19.52 12.64 20.67
CA LYS A 525 -19.50 14.05 20.25
C LYS A 525 -18.98 14.97 21.35
N GLU A 526 -19.41 14.78 22.59
CA GLU A 526 -18.85 15.52 23.74
C GLU A 526 -17.36 15.23 23.94
N LEU A 527 -16.95 13.96 23.84
CA LEU A 527 -15.55 13.58 23.94
C LEU A 527 -14.72 14.24 22.84
N SER A 528 -15.19 14.21 21.59
CA SER A 528 -14.49 14.84 20.46
C SER A 528 -14.30 16.35 20.68
N SER A 529 -15.26 17.03 21.31
CA SER A 529 -15.15 18.45 21.65
C SER A 529 -14.00 18.71 22.63
N SER A 530 -13.75 17.78 23.57
CA SER A 530 -12.62 17.89 24.50
C SER A 530 -11.25 17.56 23.88
N LEU A 531 -11.23 16.97 22.68
CA LEU A 531 -10.03 16.51 21.99
C LEU A 531 -9.71 17.35 20.73
N ILE A 532 -10.51 18.37 20.43
CA ILE A 532 -10.38 19.17 19.20
C ILE A 532 -8.99 19.81 19.06
N ASP A 533 -8.42 20.31 20.16
CA ASP A 533 -7.10 20.97 20.20
C ASP A 533 -5.93 19.99 20.26
N SER A 534 -6.19 18.68 20.40
CA SER A 534 -5.12 17.69 20.53
C SER A 534 -4.48 17.40 19.16
N GLU A 535 -3.16 17.46 19.06
CA GLU A 535 -2.46 17.14 17.81
C GLU A 535 -2.24 15.63 17.64
N SER A 536 -2.06 14.92 18.75
CA SER A 536 -1.72 13.50 18.79
C SER A 536 -2.64 12.67 19.68
N LEU A 537 -2.87 11.40 19.33
CA LEU A 537 -3.72 10.44 20.06
C LEU A 537 -3.07 9.06 20.04
N LEU A 538 -2.87 8.45 21.20
CA LEU A 538 -2.46 7.04 21.29
C LEU A 538 -3.66 6.14 21.59
N VAL A 539 -3.72 4.99 20.94
CA VAL A 539 -4.76 3.98 21.16
C VAL A 539 -4.10 2.65 21.50
N PHE A 540 -4.34 2.13 22.71
CA PHE A 540 -3.79 0.86 23.16
C PHE A 540 -4.84 -0.25 23.13
N GLY A 541 -4.46 -1.37 22.53
CA GLY A 541 -5.24 -2.61 22.49
C GLY A 541 -4.36 -3.83 22.71
N ARG A 542 -4.98 -4.96 23.08
CA ARG A 542 -4.29 -6.25 23.28
C ARG A 542 -5.23 -7.39 22.91
N GLY A 543 -4.66 -8.53 22.49
CA GLY A 543 -5.45 -9.68 22.06
C GLY A 543 -6.35 -9.31 20.89
N TYR A 544 -7.63 -9.64 20.99
CA TYR A 544 -8.66 -9.30 19.99
C TYR A 544 -8.73 -7.78 19.70
N ASN A 545 -8.41 -6.95 20.69
CA ASN A 545 -8.54 -5.50 20.59
C ASN A 545 -7.31 -4.80 20.00
N TYR A 546 -6.23 -5.52 19.66
CA TYR A 546 -5.08 -4.89 19.00
C TYR A 546 -5.44 -4.35 17.62
N ALA A 547 -6.17 -5.14 16.83
CA ALA A 547 -6.66 -4.69 15.52
C ALA A 547 -7.62 -3.50 15.64
N THR A 548 -8.49 -3.48 16.67
CA THR A 548 -9.38 -2.33 16.94
C THR A 548 -8.59 -1.07 17.26
N ALA A 549 -7.48 -1.16 17.99
CA ALA A 549 -6.63 0.00 18.27
C ALA A 549 -5.97 0.54 17.00
N LEU A 550 -5.46 -0.34 16.13
CA LEU A 550 -4.90 0.05 14.83
C LEU A 550 -5.95 0.69 13.92
N GLU A 551 -7.15 0.11 13.85
CA GLU A 551 -8.22 0.62 13.01
C GLU A 551 -8.77 1.96 13.51
N GLY A 552 -9.00 2.10 14.82
CA GLY A 552 -9.45 3.38 15.39
C GLY A 552 -8.45 4.50 15.16
N ALA A 553 -7.16 4.22 15.33
CA ALA A 553 -6.09 5.17 14.99
C ALA A 553 -6.05 5.46 13.48
N LEU A 554 -6.27 4.47 12.62
CA LEU A 554 -6.34 4.70 11.17
C LEU A 554 -7.51 5.63 10.80
N LYS A 555 -8.70 5.44 11.36
CA LYS A 555 -9.86 6.32 11.09
C LYS A 555 -9.60 7.76 11.52
N VAL A 556 -9.09 7.97 12.73
CA VAL A 556 -8.77 9.33 13.22
C VAL A 556 -7.70 9.98 12.34
N LYS A 557 -6.70 9.23 11.88
CA LYS A 557 -5.65 9.71 10.98
C LYS A 557 -6.21 10.10 9.61
N GLU A 558 -7.05 9.25 9.02
CA GLU A 558 -7.59 9.41 7.68
C GLU A 558 -8.51 10.62 7.56
N VAL A 559 -9.48 10.77 8.48
CA VAL A 559 -10.53 11.79 8.34
C VAL A 559 -10.25 13.04 9.18
N ALA A 560 -9.82 12.90 10.44
CA ALA A 560 -9.64 14.05 11.33
C ALA A 560 -8.26 14.72 11.19
N LEU A 561 -7.37 14.13 10.38
CA LEU A 561 -6.00 14.60 10.12
C LEU A 561 -5.18 14.82 11.40
N MET A 562 -5.52 14.07 12.44
CA MET A 562 -4.87 14.07 13.74
C MET A 562 -3.85 12.93 13.77
N HIS A 563 -2.64 13.19 14.29
CA HIS A 563 -1.63 12.16 14.39
C HIS A 563 -2.08 11.09 15.40
N SER A 564 -2.52 9.95 14.91
CA SER A 564 -3.05 8.89 15.76
C SER A 564 -2.32 7.58 15.51
N GLU A 565 -1.96 6.90 16.60
CA GLU A 565 -1.16 5.68 16.55
C GLU A 565 -1.79 4.58 17.41
N GLY A 566 -2.04 3.44 16.77
CA GLY A 566 -2.54 2.24 17.42
C GLY A 566 -1.37 1.36 17.84
N MET A 567 -1.34 0.95 19.10
CA MET A 567 -0.21 0.23 19.68
C MET A 567 -0.66 -1.00 20.45
N LEU A 568 0.19 -2.04 20.40
CA LEU A 568 0.02 -3.21 21.24
C LEU A 568 0.36 -2.83 22.69
N ALA A 569 -0.60 -2.95 23.59
CA ALA A 569 -0.45 -2.51 24.99
C ALA A 569 0.70 -3.22 25.73
N GLY A 570 1.08 -4.43 25.30
CA GLY A 570 2.24 -5.16 25.83
C GLY A 570 3.58 -4.46 25.53
N GLU A 571 3.68 -3.75 24.41
CA GLU A 571 4.89 -3.06 23.97
C GLU A 571 5.08 -1.69 24.60
N MET A 572 4.09 -1.22 25.37
CA MET A 572 4.08 0.12 25.95
C MET A 572 5.39 0.43 26.71
N LYS A 573 5.90 -0.52 27.52
CA LYS A 573 7.13 -0.32 28.32
C LYS A 573 8.42 -0.32 27.48
N HIS A 574 8.37 -0.74 26.23
CA HIS A 574 9.54 -0.92 25.37
C HIS A 574 9.85 0.32 24.51
N GLY A 575 9.32 1.48 24.89
CA GLY A 575 9.56 2.77 24.23
C GLY A 575 8.37 3.73 24.30
N PRO A 576 7.16 3.33 23.86
CA PRO A 576 6.00 4.22 23.75
C PRO A 576 5.60 4.96 25.03
N LEU A 577 5.85 4.34 26.20
CA LEU A 577 5.57 4.94 27.51
C LEU A 577 6.33 6.25 27.74
N ALA A 578 7.42 6.52 27.01
CA ALA A 578 8.17 7.77 27.08
C ALA A 578 7.41 8.97 26.50
N LEU A 579 6.38 8.75 25.67
CA LEU A 579 5.53 9.79 25.11
C LEU A 579 4.42 10.25 26.07
N VAL A 580 4.19 9.49 27.15
CA VAL A 580 3.02 9.69 28.02
C VAL A 580 3.25 10.89 28.95
N ASP A 581 2.37 11.87 28.85
CA ASP A 581 2.28 13.02 29.74
C ASP A 581 0.81 13.38 30.04
N GLU A 582 0.61 14.52 30.72
CA GLU A 582 -0.70 15.02 31.12
C GLU A 582 -1.52 15.66 29.98
N ASN A 583 -0.92 15.88 28.82
CA ASN A 583 -1.55 16.54 27.67
C ASN A 583 -1.99 15.52 26.60
N LEU A 584 -1.15 14.53 26.31
CA LEU A 584 -1.37 13.52 25.28
C LEU A 584 -2.60 12.66 25.63
N PRO A 585 -3.70 12.74 24.86
CA PRO A 585 -4.84 11.86 25.08
C PRO A 585 -4.49 10.41 24.71
N ILE A 586 -4.92 9.50 25.57
CA ILE A 586 -4.65 8.07 25.42
C ILE A 586 -5.94 7.29 25.60
N ILE A 587 -6.32 6.53 24.57
CA ILE A 587 -7.43 5.57 24.64
C ILE A 587 -6.88 4.19 24.99
N VAL A 588 -7.48 3.52 25.98
CA VAL A 588 -7.16 2.12 26.31
C VAL A 588 -8.41 1.27 26.18
N ILE A 589 -8.34 0.21 25.36
CA ILE A 589 -9.44 -0.74 25.17
C ILE A 589 -9.25 -1.92 26.14
N ALA A 590 -10.11 -1.97 27.15
CA ALA A 590 -10.08 -2.91 28.29
C ALA A 590 -11.45 -3.56 28.51
N THR A 591 -12.03 -4.18 27.48
CA THR A 591 -13.24 -5.00 27.61
C THR A 591 -12.93 -6.38 28.19
N ARG A 592 -13.95 -7.08 28.68
CA ARG A 592 -13.82 -8.39 29.32
C ARG A 592 -13.33 -9.45 28.35
N ASP A 593 -12.07 -9.88 28.51
CA ASP A 593 -11.47 -11.01 27.81
C ASP A 593 -10.31 -11.60 28.66
N ALA A 594 -9.58 -12.58 28.12
CA ALA A 594 -8.42 -13.18 28.79
C ALA A 594 -7.25 -12.20 29.05
N CYS A 595 -7.27 -11.02 28.44
CA CYS A 595 -6.28 -9.95 28.60
C CYS A 595 -6.73 -8.83 29.55
N PHE A 596 -7.96 -8.85 30.07
CA PHE A 596 -8.52 -7.78 30.91
C PHE A 596 -7.62 -7.38 32.09
N SER A 597 -7.15 -8.34 32.88
CA SER A 597 -6.25 -8.07 34.02
C SER A 597 -4.92 -7.44 33.60
N LYS A 598 -4.41 -7.81 32.42
CA LYS A 598 -3.19 -7.22 31.85
C LYS A 598 -3.44 -5.77 31.40
N GLN A 599 -4.63 -5.48 30.87
CA GLN A 599 -5.04 -4.11 30.51
C GLN A 599 -5.25 -3.23 31.74
N GLN A 600 -5.81 -3.77 32.84
CA GLN A 600 -5.86 -3.04 34.11
C GLN A 600 -4.46 -2.62 34.58
N SER A 601 -3.46 -3.50 34.45
CA SER A 601 -2.06 -3.14 34.75
C SER A 601 -1.52 -2.02 33.84
N VAL A 602 -1.90 -2.01 32.56
CA VAL A 602 -1.53 -0.93 31.61
C VAL A 602 -2.14 0.39 32.06
N ILE A 603 -3.43 0.41 32.40
CA ILE A 603 -4.14 1.60 32.89
C ILE A 603 -3.45 2.17 34.13
N GLN A 604 -3.13 1.32 35.12
CA GLN A 604 -2.43 1.76 36.33
C GLN A 604 -1.05 2.37 36.04
N GLN A 605 -0.32 1.82 35.08
CA GLN A 605 0.99 2.35 34.68
C GLN A 605 0.89 3.70 33.97
N LEU A 606 -0.15 3.90 33.15
CA LEU A 606 -0.41 5.18 32.49
C LEU A 606 -0.85 6.24 33.51
N LEU A 607 -1.72 5.86 34.45
CA LEU A 607 -2.14 6.73 35.57
C LEU A 607 -0.96 7.18 36.43
N SER A 608 -0.02 6.28 36.73
CA SER A 608 1.19 6.63 37.51
C SER A 608 2.08 7.69 36.84
N ARG A 609 1.86 7.97 35.55
CA ARG A 609 2.57 8.98 34.75
C ARG A 609 1.67 10.15 34.35
N LYS A 610 0.53 10.30 35.03
CA LYS A 610 -0.47 11.35 34.76
C LYS A 610 -1.06 11.33 33.35
N GLY A 611 -1.05 10.18 32.67
CA GLY A 611 -1.64 10.07 31.33
C GLY A 611 -3.10 10.54 31.31
N ARG A 612 -3.46 11.34 30.30
CA ARG A 612 -4.86 11.75 30.06
C ARG A 612 -5.65 10.60 29.45
N LEU A 613 -6.26 9.78 30.30
CA LEU A 613 -6.85 8.50 29.89
C LEU A 613 -8.34 8.56 29.57
N ILE A 614 -8.68 7.88 28.49
CA ILE A 614 -10.04 7.49 28.09
C ILE A 614 -10.05 5.96 28.03
N VAL A 615 -10.85 5.32 28.87
CA VAL A 615 -10.88 3.85 28.97
C VAL A 615 -12.18 3.32 28.39
N MET A 616 -12.10 2.45 27.40
CA MET A 616 -13.25 1.70 26.90
C MET A 616 -13.34 0.37 27.66
N CYS A 617 -14.45 0.08 28.31
CA CYS A 617 -14.63 -1.16 29.08
C CYS A 617 -16.02 -1.77 28.88
N SER A 618 -16.21 -3.01 29.33
CA SER A 618 -17.52 -3.65 29.34
C SER A 618 -18.47 -2.93 30.31
N LYS A 619 -19.76 -2.89 30.01
CA LYS A 619 -20.78 -2.34 30.92
C LYS A 619 -20.71 -2.99 32.30
N GLY A 620 -20.67 -2.15 33.33
CA GLY A 620 -20.56 -2.56 34.73
C GLY A 620 -19.12 -2.61 35.26
N ASP A 621 -18.11 -2.47 34.41
CA ASP A 621 -16.69 -2.55 34.80
C ASP A 621 -16.02 -1.18 35.03
N ALA A 622 -16.75 -0.07 34.93
CA ALA A 622 -16.20 1.28 35.12
C ALA A 622 -15.42 1.44 36.43
N SER A 623 -15.94 0.89 37.54
CA SER A 623 -15.29 0.93 38.85
C SER A 623 -14.01 0.08 38.92
N ALA A 624 -13.92 -0.99 38.13
CA ALA A 624 -12.76 -1.88 38.09
C ALA A 624 -11.59 -1.31 37.28
N VAL A 625 -11.88 -0.48 36.27
CA VAL A 625 -10.85 0.15 35.42
C VAL A 625 -10.49 1.56 35.86
N CYS A 626 -11.41 2.26 36.54
CA CYS A 626 -11.21 3.63 37.02
C CYS A 626 -11.77 3.84 38.45
N PRO A 627 -11.20 3.20 39.49
CA PRO A 627 -11.74 3.29 40.85
C PRO A 627 -11.71 4.72 41.43
N SER A 628 -10.74 5.53 41.00
CA SER A 628 -10.50 6.91 41.47
C SER A 628 -11.29 7.98 40.72
N GLY A 629 -12.03 7.63 39.66
CA GLY A 629 -12.71 8.60 38.78
C GLY A 629 -11.76 9.51 37.99
N SER A 630 -10.47 9.16 37.91
CA SER A 630 -9.42 9.98 37.28
C SER A 630 -9.33 9.85 35.75
N CYS A 631 -10.13 8.97 35.15
CA CYS A 631 -10.19 8.73 33.70
C CYS A 631 -11.63 8.90 33.21
N ARG A 632 -11.80 9.31 31.96
CA ARG A 632 -13.10 9.18 31.28
C ARG A 632 -13.33 7.71 30.92
N VAL A 633 -14.53 7.18 31.15
CA VAL A 633 -14.87 5.78 30.85
C VAL A 633 -15.96 5.75 29.80
N ILE A 634 -15.81 4.88 28.79
CA ILE A 634 -16.82 4.59 27.77
C ILE A 634 -17.24 3.13 27.93
N GLU A 635 -18.50 2.90 28.30
CA GLU A 635 -19.02 1.54 28.54
C GLU A 635 -19.71 0.96 27.30
N VAL A 636 -19.26 -0.22 26.87
CA VAL A 636 -19.81 -0.95 25.71
C VAL A 636 -20.40 -2.29 26.16
N PRO A 637 -21.44 -2.83 25.48
CA PRO A 637 -22.01 -4.12 25.81
C PRO A 637 -20.96 -5.23 25.68
N GLU A 638 -21.03 -6.20 26.59
CA GLU A 638 -20.23 -7.41 26.53
C GLU A 638 -20.83 -8.40 25.54
N VAL A 639 -20.00 -8.91 24.63
CA VAL A 639 -20.35 -9.98 23.71
C VAL A 639 -19.30 -11.08 23.81
N ALA A 640 -19.46 -12.17 23.04
CA ALA A 640 -18.39 -13.14 22.89
C ALA A 640 -17.10 -12.41 22.47
N ASP A 641 -16.00 -12.65 23.19
CA ASP A 641 -14.68 -12.04 22.99
C ASP A 641 -14.23 -11.89 21.52
N CYS A 642 -14.44 -12.89 20.66
CA CYS A 642 -14.11 -12.83 19.23
C CYS A 642 -14.99 -11.86 18.41
N LEU A 643 -16.18 -11.51 18.91
CA LEU A 643 -17.10 -10.52 18.34
C LEU A 643 -16.90 -9.11 18.93
N GLN A 644 -16.23 -9.01 20.08
CA GLN A 644 -16.01 -7.74 20.77
C GLN A 644 -15.31 -6.67 19.91
N PRO A 645 -14.38 -7.00 18.98
CA PRO A 645 -13.82 -6.00 18.05
C PRO A 645 -14.85 -5.29 17.17
N VAL A 646 -15.97 -5.94 16.84
CA VAL A 646 -17.09 -5.34 16.08
C VAL A 646 -17.83 -4.29 16.91
N ILE A 647 -17.93 -4.52 18.22
CA ILE A 647 -18.52 -3.58 19.18
C ILE A 647 -17.57 -2.41 19.44
N ASN A 648 -16.32 -2.71 19.74
CA ASN A 648 -15.34 -1.74 20.23
C ASN A 648 -14.88 -0.74 19.15
N ILE A 649 -15.04 -1.05 17.86
CA ILE A 649 -14.66 -0.11 16.80
C ILE A 649 -15.67 1.03 16.60
N ILE A 650 -16.94 0.83 16.95
CA ILE A 650 -18.02 1.80 16.67
C ILE A 650 -17.78 3.13 17.40
N PRO A 651 -17.45 3.17 18.71
CA PRO A 651 -17.14 4.44 19.37
C PRO A 651 -15.96 5.17 18.71
N LEU A 652 -14.95 4.44 18.24
CA LEU A 652 -13.78 5.04 17.58
C LEU A 652 -14.12 5.59 16.18
N GLN A 653 -15.05 4.96 15.46
CA GLN A 653 -15.59 5.50 14.21
C GLN A 653 -16.39 6.78 14.45
N LEU A 654 -17.24 6.79 15.49
CA LEU A 654 -18.01 7.98 15.90
C LEU A 654 -17.07 9.11 16.36
N LEU A 655 -16.02 8.78 17.12
CA LEU A 655 -14.99 9.74 17.53
C LEU A 655 -14.30 10.37 16.31
N ALA A 656 -13.86 9.55 15.35
CA ALA A 656 -13.23 10.02 14.14
C ALA A 656 -14.18 10.92 13.32
N TYR A 657 -15.45 10.53 13.19
CA TYR A 657 -16.49 11.31 12.54
C TYR A 657 -16.65 12.70 13.18
N HIS A 658 -16.96 12.75 14.48
CA HIS A 658 -17.22 14.02 15.16
C HIS A 658 -15.98 14.91 15.24
N LEU A 659 -14.79 14.36 15.46
CA LEU A 659 -13.54 15.13 15.40
C LEU A 659 -13.35 15.80 14.03
N THR A 660 -13.64 15.07 12.95
CA THR A 660 -13.50 15.59 11.58
C THR A 660 -14.47 16.73 11.33
N VAL A 661 -15.74 16.55 11.70
CA VAL A 661 -16.79 17.57 11.54
C VAL A 661 -16.45 18.83 12.36
N LEU A 662 -16.05 18.65 13.62
CA LEU A 662 -15.68 19.77 14.50
C LEU A 662 -14.46 20.55 13.99
N ARG A 663 -13.53 19.86 13.32
CA ARG A 663 -12.35 20.48 12.69
C ARG A 663 -12.65 21.13 11.33
N GLY A 664 -13.88 21.03 10.84
CA GLY A 664 -14.30 21.62 9.56
C GLY A 664 -13.73 20.90 8.34
N PHE A 665 -13.36 19.62 8.46
CA PHE A 665 -12.89 18.80 7.35
C PHE A 665 -14.02 18.01 6.69
N ASP A 666 -13.84 17.65 5.41
CA ASP A 666 -14.77 16.81 4.66
C ASP A 666 -14.59 15.34 5.05
N VAL A 667 -15.60 14.78 5.69
CA VAL A 667 -15.62 13.40 6.18
C VAL A 667 -15.71 12.39 5.03
N ASP A 668 -16.50 12.70 4.00
CA ASP A 668 -16.77 11.77 2.90
C ASP A 668 -15.60 11.75 1.90
N GLN A 669 -14.88 12.87 1.76
CA GLN A 669 -13.78 13.07 0.82
C GLN A 669 -12.53 13.65 1.53
N PRO A 670 -11.84 12.88 2.39
CA PRO A 670 -10.64 13.33 3.09
C PRO A 670 -9.50 13.60 2.10
N ARG A 671 -8.77 14.70 2.32
CA ARG A 671 -7.70 15.17 1.42
C ARG A 671 -6.70 14.07 1.05
N ASN A 672 -6.21 14.09 -0.19
CA ASN A 672 -5.20 13.18 -0.74
C ASN A 672 -5.61 11.70 -0.85
N LEU A 673 -6.85 11.35 -0.50
CA LEU A 673 -7.33 9.97 -0.50
C LEU A 673 -8.59 9.84 -1.37
N ALA A 674 -8.74 8.69 -2.04
CA ALA A 674 -10.02 8.24 -2.58
C ALA A 674 -10.21 6.74 -2.29
N LYS A 675 -11.44 6.25 -2.48
CA LYS A 675 -11.92 5.01 -1.83
C LYS A 675 -11.22 3.70 -2.23
N SER A 676 -10.66 3.57 -3.43
CA SER A 676 -9.90 2.37 -3.82
C SER A 676 -8.54 2.74 -4.41
N ALA A 677 -7.58 1.82 -4.42
CA ALA A 677 -6.21 2.09 -4.87
C ALA A 677 -5.87 1.29 -6.15
N ALA A 678 -6.74 1.33 -7.17
CA ALA A 678 -6.58 0.52 -8.38
C ALA A 678 -5.35 0.90 -9.25
N ALA A 679 -4.81 2.13 -9.12
CA ALA A 679 -3.76 2.64 -10.01
C ALA A 679 -2.33 2.21 -9.64
N ALA A 680 -2.08 1.64 -8.45
CA ALA A 680 -0.71 1.32 -8.01
C ALA A 680 -0.09 0.09 -8.71
N ALA A 681 -0.90 -0.80 -9.30
CA ALA A 681 -0.44 -2.08 -9.86
C ALA A 681 0.50 -1.92 -11.06
N ALA A 682 0.38 -0.84 -11.84
CA ALA A 682 1.15 -0.65 -13.06
C ALA A 682 2.65 -0.43 -12.81
N ARG A 683 3.07 -0.11 -11.58
CA ARG A 683 4.48 0.21 -11.26
C ARG A 683 5.34 -1.03 -10.98
N ALA A 684 4.73 -2.19 -10.71
CA ALA A 684 5.43 -3.40 -10.26
C ALA A 684 5.94 -4.31 -11.41
N GLN A 685 5.58 -4.05 -12.67
CA GLN A 685 6.01 -4.85 -13.84
C GLN A 685 7.44 -4.52 -14.34
N LEU A 686 8.23 -3.73 -13.61
CA LEU A 686 9.53 -3.19 -14.06
C LEU A 686 10.75 -4.14 -13.89
N LEU A 687 10.56 -5.45 -13.78
CA LEU A 687 11.69 -6.39 -13.74
C LEU A 687 11.78 -7.21 -15.05
N PRO A 688 12.73 -6.92 -15.95
CA PRO A 688 13.02 -7.81 -17.06
C PRO A 688 13.69 -9.10 -16.53
N PRO A 689 13.46 -10.27 -17.17
CA PRO A 689 14.22 -11.47 -16.85
C PRO A 689 15.71 -11.22 -17.08
N ALA A 690 16.53 -11.51 -16.07
CA ALA A 690 17.97 -11.29 -16.11
C ALA A 690 18.62 -12.11 -17.23
N SER A 691 18.91 -11.47 -18.36
CA SER A 691 19.74 -12.04 -19.42
C SER A 691 21.22 -11.86 -19.07
N ARG A 692 21.93 -12.99 -18.95
CA ARG A 692 23.39 -13.06 -18.79
C ARG A 692 24.08 -12.55 -20.06
N ARG A 693 24.76 -11.38 -20.04
CA ARG A 693 25.87 -11.09 -20.98
C ARG A 693 26.94 -10.16 -20.37
N GLY A 694 28.15 -10.71 -20.26
CA GLY A 694 29.42 -10.16 -20.75
C GLY A 694 29.87 -8.77 -20.29
N ALA A 695 30.83 -8.74 -19.36
CA ALA A 695 31.64 -7.57 -19.08
C ALA A 695 32.59 -7.26 -20.26
N GLY A 696 32.51 -6.04 -20.78
CA GLY A 696 33.47 -5.45 -21.70
C GLY A 696 33.68 -3.98 -21.35
N GLY A 697 34.85 -3.67 -20.78
CA GLY A 697 35.18 -2.31 -20.35
C GLY A 697 35.57 -1.40 -21.51
N ARG A 698 35.41 -0.08 -21.29
CA ARG A 698 36.30 1.00 -21.77
C ARG A 698 35.90 2.30 -21.06
N GLY A 699 36.89 2.98 -20.48
CA GLY A 699 36.72 4.28 -19.83
C GLY A 699 36.74 5.42 -20.84
N LEU A 700 36.12 6.54 -20.47
CA LEU A 700 36.27 7.85 -21.10
C LEU A 700 36.10 8.92 -20.01
N GLY A 701 37.12 9.76 -19.85
CA GLY A 701 37.15 10.88 -18.92
C GLY A 701 36.34 12.07 -19.44
N TRP A 702 35.96 12.97 -18.51
CA TRP A 702 35.36 14.27 -18.83
C TRP A 702 36.09 15.39 -18.08
N PRO A 703 36.19 16.62 -18.66
CA PRO A 703 37.05 17.69 -18.18
C PRO A 703 36.36 18.66 -17.20
N ALA A 704 37.19 19.47 -16.56
CA ALA A 704 36.92 20.37 -15.43
C ALA A 704 36.08 21.62 -15.76
N GLU A 705 35.25 22.04 -14.79
CA GLU A 705 34.55 23.32 -14.72
C GLU A 705 35.47 24.48 -14.29
N ARG A 706 35.22 25.66 -14.86
CA ARG A 706 35.79 26.95 -14.46
C ARG A 706 34.88 27.63 -13.41
N VAL A 707 35.50 28.09 -12.32
CA VAL A 707 34.89 28.83 -11.21
C VAL A 707 34.92 30.33 -11.51
N VAL A 708 33.81 31.04 -11.23
CA VAL A 708 33.82 32.49 -10.96
C VAL A 708 33.05 32.73 -9.65
N GLY A 709 33.74 33.36 -8.70
CA GLY A 709 33.25 33.67 -7.36
C GLY A 709 32.58 35.04 -7.23
N GLY A 710 31.95 35.27 -6.08
CA GLY A 710 31.54 36.58 -5.61
C GLY A 710 30.38 36.56 -4.60
N GLY A 711 30.60 37.11 -3.41
CA GLY A 711 29.54 37.73 -2.59
C GLY A 711 29.21 37.08 -1.24
N GLY A 712 29.95 37.46 -0.21
CA GLY A 712 29.84 37.03 1.20
C GLY A 712 28.55 37.39 1.96
N GLU A 713 27.56 38.04 1.33
CA GLU A 713 26.25 38.31 1.97
C GLU A 713 25.16 37.30 1.61
N ARG A 714 25.36 36.45 0.58
CA ARG A 714 24.45 35.32 0.28
C ARG A 714 24.60 34.16 1.26
N ALA A 715 25.74 34.02 1.92
CA ALA A 715 26.03 32.89 2.81
C ALA A 715 25.18 32.87 4.10
N ARG A 716 24.81 34.04 4.63
CA ARG A 716 23.94 34.14 5.81
C ARG A 716 22.45 33.93 5.50
N ARG A 717 21.98 34.28 4.29
CA ARG A 717 20.62 33.92 3.82
C ARG A 717 20.52 32.44 3.44
N ARG A 718 21.57 31.84 2.88
CA ARG A 718 21.59 30.41 2.50
C ARG A 718 21.59 29.45 3.69
N ARG A 719 22.16 29.82 4.85
CA ARG A 719 22.08 29.02 6.08
C ARG A 719 20.65 28.91 6.64
N ARG A 720 19.86 29.99 6.58
CA ARG A 720 18.44 29.97 6.95
C ARG A 720 17.57 29.28 5.90
N TRP A 721 17.93 29.44 4.62
CA TRP A 721 17.22 28.79 3.52
C TRP A 721 17.40 27.28 3.49
N LEU A 722 18.52 26.67 3.91
CA LEU A 722 18.65 25.20 3.94
C LEU A 722 17.90 24.56 5.11
N ILE A 723 17.84 25.23 6.27
CA ILE A 723 17.03 24.78 7.42
C ILE A 723 15.53 24.95 7.07
N GLY A 724 15.14 26.10 6.52
CA GLY A 724 13.78 26.31 5.98
C GLY A 724 13.45 25.46 4.75
N TRP A 725 14.40 25.06 3.91
CA TRP A 725 14.15 24.15 2.79
C TRP A 725 13.97 22.70 3.23
N LEU A 726 14.56 22.32 4.38
CA LEU A 726 14.31 21.01 5.02
C LEU A 726 13.03 21.02 5.87
N GLU A 727 12.55 22.19 6.33
CA GLU A 727 11.40 22.30 7.25
C GLU A 727 10.11 22.89 6.62
N GLU A 728 10.17 23.75 5.60
CA GLU A 728 9.01 24.54 5.10
C GLU A 728 8.44 24.09 3.74
N ARG A 729 9.05 23.12 3.04
CA ARG A 729 8.40 22.47 1.89
C ARG A 729 7.96 21.09 2.29
N GLY A 730 6.70 20.97 2.70
CA GLY A 730 5.98 19.74 3.00
C GLY A 730 5.74 18.82 1.79
N ASP A 731 6.75 18.63 0.95
CA ASP A 731 6.87 17.41 0.17
C ASP A 731 7.54 16.38 1.08
N PRO A 732 6.87 15.28 1.45
CA PRO A 732 7.59 14.17 2.05
C PRO A 732 8.50 13.63 0.95
N VAL A 733 9.77 14.06 0.96
CA VAL A 733 10.82 13.19 0.47
C VAL A 733 10.72 11.98 1.38
N HIS A 734 9.98 10.96 0.94
CA HIS A 734 10.06 9.62 1.47
C HIS A 734 11.55 9.40 1.77
N LEU A 735 11.87 9.22 3.06
CA LEU A 735 13.13 8.65 3.46
C LEU A 735 13.12 7.23 2.91
N ALA A 736 13.38 7.13 1.61
CA ALA A 736 13.68 5.89 0.94
C ALA A 736 14.74 5.20 1.79
N ALA A 737 14.57 3.89 1.99
CA ALA A 737 15.53 3.09 2.71
C ALA A 737 16.95 3.51 2.29
N PRO A 738 17.85 3.84 3.24
CA PRO A 738 19.13 4.43 2.94
C PRO A 738 19.86 3.61 1.87
N SER A 739 20.02 4.22 0.69
CA SER A 739 20.61 3.58 -0.50
C SER A 739 21.67 4.49 -1.12
N LEU A 740 22.61 3.88 -1.84
CA LEU A 740 23.63 4.66 -2.59
C LEU A 740 22.99 5.57 -3.64
N ALA A 741 21.87 5.13 -4.24
CA ALA A 741 21.11 5.93 -5.19
C ALA A 741 20.51 7.17 -4.51
N ALA A 742 19.90 7.01 -3.34
CA ALA A 742 19.36 8.12 -2.55
C ALA A 742 20.47 9.11 -2.15
N ALA A 743 21.62 8.63 -1.66
CA ALA A 743 22.75 9.50 -1.32
C ALA A 743 23.27 10.29 -2.53
N LYS A 744 23.35 9.65 -3.72
CA LYS A 744 23.76 10.35 -4.96
C LYS A 744 22.70 11.35 -5.44
N GLN A 745 21.41 11.02 -5.31
CA GLN A 745 20.31 11.92 -5.65
C GLN A 745 20.27 13.16 -4.74
N ILE A 746 20.46 12.98 -3.43
CA ILE A 746 20.57 14.10 -2.46
C ILE A 746 21.75 14.99 -2.83
N HIS A 747 22.92 14.41 -3.12
CA HIS A 747 24.10 15.16 -3.54
C HIS A 747 23.87 15.92 -4.86
N ALA A 748 23.24 15.30 -5.86
CA ALA A 748 22.95 15.92 -7.16
C ALA A 748 21.88 17.03 -7.06
N ARG A 749 20.88 16.87 -6.19
CA ARG A 749 19.87 17.91 -5.92
C ARG A 749 20.49 19.09 -5.19
N ALA A 750 21.34 18.84 -4.20
CA ALA A 750 22.04 19.90 -3.47
C ALA A 750 22.97 20.72 -4.39
N LEU A 751 23.69 20.05 -5.31
CA LEU A 751 24.48 20.71 -6.35
C LEU A 751 23.64 21.59 -7.27
N ARG A 752 22.50 21.08 -7.77
CA ARG A 752 21.56 21.85 -8.60
C ARG A 752 20.96 23.04 -7.86
N ALA A 753 20.74 22.93 -6.54
CA ALA A 753 20.29 24.01 -5.68
C ALA A 753 21.42 25.01 -5.32
N GLY A 754 22.64 24.83 -5.84
CA GLY A 754 23.77 25.71 -5.59
C GLY A 754 24.35 25.61 -4.17
N VAL A 755 24.08 24.51 -3.45
CA VAL A 755 24.70 24.22 -2.15
C VAL A 755 26.15 23.80 -2.38
N PRO A 756 27.14 24.45 -1.73
CA PRO A 756 28.53 24.06 -1.86
C PRO A 756 28.73 22.60 -1.44
N THR A 757 29.52 21.83 -2.20
CA THR A 757 29.85 20.43 -1.85
C THR A 757 30.64 20.31 -0.55
N SER A 758 31.22 21.41 -0.09
CA SER A 758 31.91 21.53 1.18
C SER A 758 31.00 21.87 2.36
N HIS A 759 29.68 21.90 2.17
CA HIS A 759 28.74 22.25 3.23
C HIS A 759 28.65 21.14 4.32
N PRO A 760 28.96 21.43 5.59
CA PRO A 760 29.07 20.41 6.65
C PRO A 760 27.80 19.56 6.87
N LEU A 761 26.61 20.18 6.82
CA LEU A 761 25.34 19.46 7.02
C LEU A 761 25.00 18.50 5.87
N LEU A 762 25.39 18.85 4.64
CA LEU A 762 25.19 18.00 3.47
C LEU A 762 26.10 16.78 3.57
N ALA A 763 27.37 17.00 3.91
CA ALA A 763 28.32 15.91 4.09
C ALA A 763 27.91 14.97 5.25
N LYS A 764 27.39 15.51 6.35
CA LYS A 764 26.85 14.71 7.47
C LYS A 764 25.70 13.80 7.03
N HIS A 765 24.74 14.34 6.27
CA HIS A 765 23.62 13.55 5.73
C HIS A 765 24.10 12.49 4.73
N LEU A 766 24.99 12.84 3.80
CA LEU A 766 25.54 11.90 2.83
C LEU A 766 26.28 10.75 3.52
N LEU A 767 27.11 11.05 4.52
CA LEU A 767 27.84 10.04 5.29
C LEU A 767 26.91 9.17 6.14
N PHE A 768 25.82 9.73 6.68
CA PHE A 768 24.79 8.96 7.39
C PHE A 768 24.10 7.94 6.47
N HIS A 769 23.69 8.34 5.26
CA HIS A 769 23.10 7.41 4.30
C HIS A 769 24.07 6.31 3.84
N LEU A 770 25.36 6.63 3.74
CA LEU A 770 26.39 5.64 3.41
C LEU A 770 26.63 4.66 4.56
N ALA A 771 26.55 5.11 5.81
CA ALA A 771 26.85 4.29 6.98
C ALA A 771 25.91 3.08 7.15
N VAL A 772 24.69 3.14 6.61
CA VAL A 772 23.68 2.08 6.74
C VAL A 772 23.76 1.06 5.59
N LEU A 773 24.60 1.29 4.57
CA LEU A 773 24.76 0.36 3.45
C LEU A 773 25.55 -0.88 3.88
N ARG A 774 25.12 -2.06 3.41
CA ARG A 774 25.83 -3.34 3.61
C ARG A 774 27.25 -3.34 3.00
N ALA A 775 27.45 -2.57 1.91
CA ALA A 775 28.74 -2.39 1.25
C ALA A 775 28.96 -0.92 0.81
N PRO A 776 29.38 -0.03 1.72
CA PRO A 776 29.50 1.39 1.43
C PRO A 776 30.70 1.69 0.52
N PRO A 777 30.54 2.53 -0.53
CA PRO A 777 31.63 2.89 -1.42
C PRO A 777 32.65 3.83 -0.75
N LEU A 778 33.75 3.25 -0.25
CA LEU A 778 34.82 3.98 0.44
C LEU A 778 35.34 5.21 -0.34
N ARG A 779 35.55 5.07 -1.65
CA ARG A 779 36.05 6.18 -2.49
C ARG A 779 35.13 7.40 -2.44
N TYR A 780 33.82 7.17 -2.44
CA TYR A 780 32.83 8.24 -2.39
C TYR A 780 32.77 8.87 -0.99
N ALA A 781 32.84 8.07 0.07
CA ALA A 781 32.91 8.57 1.45
C ALA A 781 34.15 9.45 1.69
N VAL A 782 35.33 9.04 1.21
CA VAL A 782 36.58 9.82 1.28
C VAL A 782 36.49 11.10 0.43
N ALA A 783 35.85 11.04 -0.75
CA ALA A 783 35.62 12.22 -1.58
C ALA A 783 34.70 13.25 -0.90
N VAL A 784 33.70 12.80 -0.14
CA VAL A 784 32.85 13.69 0.67
C VAL A 784 33.64 14.32 1.82
N LEU A 785 34.45 13.53 2.54
CA LEU A 785 35.27 14.03 3.65
C LEU A 785 36.35 15.03 3.21
N SER A 786 37.04 14.75 2.11
CA SER A 786 38.12 15.62 1.60
C SER A 786 37.64 17.03 1.21
N ARG A 787 36.37 17.18 0.85
CA ARG A 787 35.76 18.48 0.54
C ARG A 787 35.45 19.33 1.76
N LEU A 788 35.43 18.73 2.96
CA LEU A 788 35.23 19.44 4.22
C LEU A 788 36.52 20.03 4.79
N LEU A 789 37.68 19.47 4.44
CA LEU A 789 39.00 19.86 4.96
C LEU A 789 39.37 21.35 4.81
N PRO A 790 39.01 22.06 3.72
CA PRO A 790 39.42 23.47 3.54
C PRO A 790 38.74 24.47 4.49
N HIS A 791 37.78 24.06 5.32
CA HIS A 791 36.87 24.97 6.02
C HIS A 791 37.00 25.00 7.57
N GLY A 792 38.11 24.47 8.12
CA GLY A 792 38.41 24.49 9.56
C GLY A 792 38.53 23.09 10.17
N PRO A 793 38.69 22.99 11.51
CA PRO A 793 38.80 21.70 12.19
C PRO A 793 37.53 20.87 11.96
N LEU A 794 37.71 19.60 11.61
CA LEU A 794 36.60 18.68 11.36
C LEU A 794 35.88 18.32 12.66
N ASP A 795 34.55 18.28 12.60
CA ASP A 795 33.73 17.56 13.57
C ASP A 795 34.17 16.07 13.58
N PRO A 796 34.33 15.43 14.75
CA PRO A 796 34.65 14.00 14.85
C PRO A 796 33.65 13.08 14.11
N PHE A 797 32.37 13.46 14.01
CA PHE A 797 31.33 12.59 13.45
C PHE A 797 31.55 12.17 11.96
N PRO A 798 31.79 13.11 11.01
CA PRO A 798 32.15 12.75 9.64
C PRO A 798 33.38 11.84 9.53
N LEU A 799 34.43 12.14 10.31
CA LEU A 799 35.68 11.38 10.29
C LEU A 799 35.47 9.96 10.82
N ASN A 800 34.77 9.80 11.94
CA ASN A 800 34.44 8.50 12.52
C ASN A 800 33.60 7.62 11.58
N THR A 801 32.68 8.24 10.84
CA THR A 801 31.87 7.52 9.86
C THR A 801 32.74 6.97 8.73
N VAL A 802 33.71 7.74 8.24
CA VAL A 802 34.66 7.28 7.21
C VAL A 802 35.64 6.25 7.77
N HIS A 803 36.13 6.40 9.01
CA HIS A 803 36.95 5.39 9.67
C HIS A 803 36.24 4.02 9.72
N ARG A 804 34.97 3.98 10.12
CA ARG A 804 34.16 2.76 10.15
C ARG A 804 33.98 2.15 8.75
N ILE A 805 33.65 2.97 7.75
CA ILE A 805 33.52 2.52 6.34
C ILE A 805 34.86 1.94 5.84
N ALA A 806 35.98 2.61 6.14
CA ALA A 806 37.32 2.17 5.74
C ALA A 806 37.71 0.86 6.42
N ALA A 807 37.52 0.75 7.74
CA ALA A 807 37.80 -0.46 8.53
C ALA A 807 36.98 -1.68 8.05
N GLY A 808 35.74 -1.47 7.60
CA GLY A 808 34.87 -2.51 7.03
C GLY A 808 35.18 -2.86 5.56
N SER A 809 35.92 -2.03 4.82
CA SER A 809 36.19 -2.23 3.40
C SER A 809 37.34 -3.20 3.09
N PHE A 810 37.60 -3.49 1.80
CA PHE A 810 38.81 -4.21 1.35
C PHE A 810 40.12 -3.41 1.52
N ARG A 811 40.07 -2.17 2.00
CA ARG A 811 41.25 -1.31 2.23
C ARG A 811 41.25 -0.71 3.65
N PRO A 812 41.37 -1.53 4.70
CA PRO A 812 41.38 -1.05 6.09
C PRO A 812 42.53 -0.08 6.39
N CYS A 813 43.65 -0.15 5.65
CA CYS A 813 44.79 0.77 5.80
C CYS A 813 44.44 2.25 5.61
N VAL A 814 43.37 2.55 4.88
CA VAL A 814 42.89 3.94 4.68
C VAL A 814 42.42 4.55 6.00
N ALA A 815 41.86 3.76 6.93
CA ALA A 815 41.45 4.26 8.25
C ALA A 815 42.65 4.76 9.05
N LEU A 816 43.75 4.00 9.05
CA LEU A 816 44.98 4.35 9.75
C LEU A 816 45.67 5.57 9.11
N GLU A 817 45.69 5.64 7.77
CA GLU A 817 46.24 6.78 7.04
C GLU A 817 45.47 8.09 7.33
N LEU A 818 44.15 8.03 7.42
CA LEU A 818 43.33 9.19 7.81
C LEU A 818 43.58 9.61 9.26
N HIS A 819 43.75 8.64 10.17
CA HIS A 819 44.06 8.94 11.57
C HIS A 819 45.44 9.58 11.76
N ARG A 820 46.48 9.11 11.03
CA ARG A 820 47.83 9.69 11.07
C ARG A 820 47.86 11.18 10.70
N ARG A 821 46.90 11.62 9.87
CA ARG A 821 46.76 13.04 9.48
C ARG A 821 46.18 13.93 10.58
N ARG A 822 45.78 13.36 11.73
CA ARG A 822 45.26 14.06 12.91
C ARG A 822 44.22 15.14 12.56
N LEU A 823 43.28 14.76 11.67
CA LEU A 823 42.27 15.64 11.08
C LEU A 823 41.22 16.14 12.09
N ALA A 824 41.00 15.39 13.17
CA ALA A 824 40.19 15.75 14.32
C ALA A 824 40.74 15.02 15.58
N PRO A 825 40.50 15.52 16.80
CA PRO A 825 40.87 14.82 18.01
C PRO A 825 40.13 13.46 18.10
N PRO A 826 40.81 12.37 18.47
CA PRO A 826 40.16 11.06 18.62
C PRO A 826 39.21 11.06 19.81
N ASP A 827 38.07 10.38 19.64
CA ASP A 827 37.04 10.19 20.65
C ASP A 827 36.75 8.70 20.89
N THR A 828 35.77 8.39 21.75
CA THR A 828 35.31 7.03 22.07
C THR A 828 34.94 6.19 20.84
N HIS A 829 34.47 6.82 19.77
CA HIS A 829 34.02 6.15 18.55
C HIS A 829 35.14 5.97 17.51
N THR A 830 36.25 6.68 17.68
CA THR A 830 37.42 6.61 16.79
C THR A 830 38.16 5.27 16.96
N TYR A 831 38.51 4.91 18.20
CA TYR A 831 39.38 3.77 18.50
C TYR A 831 38.82 2.40 18.06
N PRO A 832 37.53 2.07 18.24
CA PRO A 832 36.98 0.78 17.80
C PRO A 832 37.19 0.51 16.31
N SER A 833 36.97 1.54 15.48
CA SER A 833 37.12 1.44 14.02
C SER A 833 38.60 1.25 13.62
N LEU A 834 39.52 1.95 14.29
CA LEU A 834 40.95 1.84 14.00
C LEU A 834 41.54 0.50 14.47
N LEU A 835 41.14 0.02 15.66
CA LEU A 835 41.56 -1.29 16.16
C LEU A 835 41.02 -2.43 15.29
N GLN A 836 39.79 -2.31 14.77
CA GLN A 836 39.27 -3.24 13.76
C GLN A 836 40.10 -3.22 12.46
N ALA A 837 40.53 -2.05 12.01
CA ALA A 837 41.42 -1.94 10.85
C ALA A 837 42.79 -2.60 11.11
N CYS A 838 43.38 -2.38 12.29
CA CYS A 838 44.62 -3.04 12.70
C CYS A 838 44.47 -4.56 12.78
N ALA A 839 43.34 -5.07 13.33
CA ALA A 839 43.05 -6.49 13.41
C ALA A 839 43.04 -7.15 12.02
N ARG A 840 42.39 -6.50 11.04
CA ARG A 840 42.34 -7.00 9.66
C ARG A 840 43.66 -6.91 8.90
N LEU A 841 44.53 -5.98 9.28
CA LEU A 841 45.87 -5.82 8.72
C LEU A 841 46.92 -6.65 9.46
N LEU A 842 46.57 -7.25 10.59
CA LEU A 842 47.50 -7.86 11.54
C LEU A 842 48.61 -6.89 11.98
N ALA A 843 48.28 -5.59 12.06
CA ALA A 843 49.20 -4.50 12.35
C ALA A 843 49.38 -4.33 13.86
N LEU A 844 50.08 -5.28 14.50
CA LEU A 844 50.20 -5.35 15.95
C LEU A 844 50.77 -4.08 16.60
N ARG A 845 51.94 -3.60 16.12
CA ARG A 845 52.61 -2.43 16.71
C ARG A 845 51.73 -1.18 16.69
N GLU A 846 51.01 -0.97 15.61
CA GLU A 846 50.11 0.18 15.45
C GLU A 846 48.86 0.03 16.34
N GLY A 847 48.36 -1.20 16.45
CA GLY A 847 47.28 -1.56 17.37
C GLY A 847 47.64 -1.34 18.85
N GLU A 848 48.86 -1.69 19.27
CA GLU A 848 49.35 -1.45 20.65
C GLU A 848 49.47 0.05 20.96
N CYS A 849 49.98 0.84 20.03
CA CYS A 849 50.02 2.30 20.17
C CYS A 849 48.61 2.89 20.31
N LEU A 850 47.66 2.46 19.47
CA LEU A 850 46.27 2.91 19.55
C LEU A 850 45.55 2.45 20.82
N HIS A 851 45.82 1.22 21.26
CA HIS A 851 45.27 0.69 22.50
C HIS A 851 45.80 1.46 23.72
N THR A 852 47.11 1.73 23.79
CA THR A 852 47.69 2.54 24.86
C THR A 852 47.21 4.00 24.83
N GLU A 853 47.00 4.58 23.64
CA GLU A 853 46.39 5.90 23.48
C GLU A 853 44.92 5.91 23.97
N ALA A 854 44.14 4.88 23.65
CA ALA A 854 42.76 4.73 24.11
C ALA A 854 42.67 4.55 25.64
N ALA A 855 43.54 3.71 26.21
CA ALA A 855 43.60 3.43 27.64
C ALA A 855 43.96 4.68 28.46
N LYS A 856 44.92 5.50 28.00
CA LYS A 856 45.28 6.78 28.64
C LYS A 856 44.11 7.79 28.67
N ASN A 857 43.21 7.70 27.70
CA ASN A 857 42.03 8.55 27.60
C ASN A 857 40.79 7.94 28.29
N GLY A 858 40.93 6.81 29.01
CA GLY A 858 39.83 6.17 29.74
C GLY A 858 38.86 5.38 28.85
N PHE A 859 39.26 5.01 27.63
CA PHE A 859 38.40 4.32 26.67
C PHE A 859 38.82 2.85 26.51
N VAL A 860 38.15 1.95 27.22
CA VAL A 860 38.35 0.49 27.09
C VAL A 860 37.03 -0.17 26.71
N GLN A 861 36.95 -0.70 25.49
CA GLN A 861 35.80 -1.42 24.92
C GLN A 861 36.26 -2.80 24.41
N ASN A 862 35.37 -3.61 23.82
CA ASN A 862 35.66 -4.97 23.31
C ASN A 862 36.66 -5.03 22.14
N SER A 863 37.02 -3.89 21.54
CA SER A 863 37.83 -3.82 20.32
C SER A 863 39.30 -4.26 20.45
N PRO A 864 40.03 -4.03 21.57
CA PRO A 864 41.38 -4.56 21.75
C PRO A 864 41.41 -6.08 21.92
N VAL A 865 40.38 -6.68 22.53
CA VAL A 865 40.20 -8.16 22.61
C VAL A 865 40.19 -8.76 21.20
N HIS A 866 39.44 -8.13 20.28
CA HIS A 866 39.41 -8.54 18.87
C HIS A 866 40.76 -8.36 18.15
N LEU A 867 41.46 -7.24 18.39
CA LEU A 867 42.79 -6.97 17.82
C LEU A 867 43.81 -8.02 18.23
N TYR A 868 44.01 -8.22 19.54
CA TYR A 868 45.01 -9.16 20.04
C TYR A 868 44.67 -10.59 19.64
N GLY A 869 43.39 -10.92 19.60
CA GLY A 869 42.89 -12.20 19.11
C GLY A 869 43.23 -12.46 17.64
N ALA A 870 43.02 -11.47 16.77
CA ALA A 870 43.39 -11.57 15.36
C ALA A 870 44.91 -11.71 15.15
N CYS A 871 45.71 -11.06 16.00
CA CYS A 871 47.17 -11.16 15.99
C CYS A 871 47.73 -12.40 16.70
N GLY A 872 46.88 -13.27 17.27
CA GLY A 872 47.30 -14.49 17.96
C GLY A 872 47.97 -14.28 19.33
N LEU A 873 47.81 -13.12 19.96
CA LEU A 873 48.38 -12.79 21.28
C LEU A 873 47.41 -13.07 22.42
N PHE A 874 47.19 -14.35 22.71
CA PHE A 874 46.14 -14.80 23.62
C PHE A 874 46.34 -14.40 25.09
N GLU A 875 47.58 -14.30 25.57
CA GLU A 875 47.86 -13.78 26.92
C GLU A 875 47.42 -12.31 27.03
N SER A 876 47.58 -11.54 25.96
CA SER A 876 47.10 -10.15 25.90
C SER A 876 45.58 -10.08 25.79
N VAL A 877 44.93 -11.05 25.13
CA VAL A 877 43.46 -11.16 25.07
C VAL A 877 42.88 -11.35 26.48
N HIS A 878 43.42 -12.29 27.26
CA HIS A 878 43.00 -12.49 28.65
C HIS A 878 43.28 -11.27 29.52
N LYS A 879 44.49 -10.73 29.46
CA LYS A 879 44.87 -9.55 30.25
C LYS A 879 43.95 -8.35 30.00
N VAL A 880 43.65 -8.06 28.73
CA VAL A 880 42.73 -6.98 28.36
C VAL A 880 41.32 -7.25 28.88
N PHE A 881 40.85 -8.49 28.79
CA PHE A 881 39.52 -8.89 29.26
C PHE A 881 39.39 -8.75 30.79
N ASP A 882 40.43 -9.13 31.53
CA ASP A 882 40.49 -9.05 32.99
C ASP A 882 40.64 -7.60 33.49
N GLU A 883 41.31 -6.74 32.71
CA GLU A 883 41.43 -5.30 32.97
C GLU A 883 40.14 -4.52 32.64
N MET A 884 39.14 -5.14 32.00
CA MET A 884 37.84 -4.50 31.76
C MET A 884 37.07 -4.33 33.09
N PRO A 885 36.40 -3.18 33.33
CA PRO A 885 35.52 -3.02 34.48
C PRO A 885 34.45 -4.12 34.55
N VAL A 886 34.07 -4.56 35.74
CA VAL A 886 33.06 -5.64 35.94
C VAL A 886 31.72 -5.32 35.24
N HIS A 887 31.33 -4.05 35.17
CA HIS A 887 30.14 -3.60 34.41
C HIS A 887 30.36 -3.47 32.89
N GLY A 888 31.61 -3.55 32.41
CA GLY A 888 32.00 -3.52 31.01
C GLY A 888 32.11 -4.90 30.37
N GLN A 889 32.28 -5.96 31.16
CA GLN A 889 32.18 -7.34 30.68
C GLN A 889 30.72 -7.68 30.38
N ASN A 890 30.42 -8.00 29.12
CA ASN A 890 29.08 -8.30 28.65
C ASN A 890 29.13 -9.46 27.65
N LEU A 891 27.97 -9.94 27.19
CA LEU A 891 27.91 -11.07 26.26
C LEU A 891 28.77 -10.88 25.00
N VAL A 892 28.93 -9.63 24.53
CA VAL A 892 29.75 -9.29 23.36
C VAL A 892 31.25 -9.45 23.66
N SER A 893 31.72 -9.12 24.88
CA SER A 893 33.13 -9.32 25.26
C SER A 893 33.47 -10.80 25.33
N TRP A 894 32.60 -11.61 25.95
CA TRP A 894 32.74 -13.07 26.03
C TRP A 894 32.74 -13.72 24.63
N ASN A 895 31.79 -13.33 23.77
CA ASN A 895 31.73 -13.83 22.39
C ASN A 895 32.94 -13.41 21.56
N SER A 896 33.52 -12.22 21.80
CA SER A 896 34.75 -11.78 21.11
C SER A 896 35.95 -12.65 21.49
N MET A 897 36.05 -13.01 22.77
CA MET A 897 37.08 -13.90 23.29
C MET A 897 36.93 -15.32 22.70
N LEU A 898 35.74 -15.91 22.79
CA LEU A 898 35.44 -17.25 22.23
C LEU A 898 35.74 -17.33 20.72
N ASN A 899 35.28 -16.34 19.94
CA ASN A 899 35.54 -16.28 18.51
C ASN A 899 37.04 -16.15 18.21
N SER A 900 37.80 -15.41 19.02
CA SER A 900 39.25 -15.24 18.81
C SER A 900 40.01 -16.56 18.98
N PHE A 901 39.64 -17.38 19.96
CA PHE A 901 40.23 -18.70 20.16
C PHE A 901 39.77 -19.70 19.08
N ALA A 902 38.48 -19.67 18.73
CA ALA A 902 37.92 -20.56 17.71
C ALA A 902 38.55 -20.30 16.33
N ALA A 903 38.69 -19.04 15.92
CA ALA A 903 39.27 -18.66 14.63
C ALA A 903 40.75 -19.03 14.47
N ASN A 904 41.47 -19.23 15.58
CA ASN A 904 42.88 -19.62 15.59
C ASN A 904 43.09 -21.12 15.87
N GLY A 905 42.04 -21.94 15.81
CA GLY A 905 42.15 -23.40 16.00
C GLY A 905 42.59 -23.80 17.41
N ARG A 906 42.11 -23.07 18.43
CA ARG A 906 42.41 -23.30 19.86
C ARG A 906 41.15 -23.80 20.61
N PRO A 907 40.66 -25.01 20.30
CA PRO A 907 39.36 -25.48 20.78
C PRO A 907 39.32 -25.75 22.28
N ASN A 908 40.43 -26.11 22.91
CA ASN A 908 40.47 -26.35 24.35
C ASN A 908 40.25 -25.05 25.15
N GLU A 909 40.85 -23.96 24.67
CA GLU A 909 40.71 -22.63 25.24
C GLU A 909 39.28 -22.09 25.07
N VAL A 910 38.64 -22.33 23.92
CA VAL A 910 37.21 -22.02 23.71
C VAL A 910 36.34 -22.69 24.78
N LEU A 911 36.59 -23.96 25.10
CA LEU A 911 35.82 -24.68 26.10
C LEU A 911 36.10 -24.21 27.53
N THR A 912 37.33 -23.78 27.83
CA THR A 912 37.69 -23.18 29.13
C THR A 912 36.96 -21.86 29.33
N VAL A 913 37.06 -20.94 28.36
CA VAL A 913 36.36 -19.65 28.40
C VAL A 913 34.84 -19.82 28.45
N PHE A 914 34.29 -20.82 27.75
CA PHE A 914 32.86 -21.13 27.82
C PHE A 914 32.42 -21.58 29.21
N ARG A 915 33.24 -22.36 29.93
CA ARG A 915 32.96 -22.74 31.31
C ARG A 915 33.05 -21.55 32.27
N GLU A 916 34.02 -20.67 32.06
CA GLU A 916 34.16 -19.42 32.85
C GLU A 916 32.93 -18.53 32.66
N MET A 917 32.49 -18.32 31.41
CA MET A 917 31.26 -17.59 31.06
C MET A 917 30.01 -18.17 31.75
N LEU A 918 29.87 -19.49 31.77
CA LEU A 918 28.77 -20.15 32.49
C LEU A 918 28.90 -20.00 34.01
N GLY A 919 30.13 -20.02 34.55
CA GLY A 919 30.41 -19.84 35.98
C GLY A 919 30.03 -18.46 36.51
N VAL A 920 30.03 -17.44 35.65
CA VAL A 920 29.54 -16.08 35.97
C VAL A 920 28.08 -15.83 35.53
N ASN A 921 27.33 -16.89 35.21
CA ASN A 921 25.90 -16.87 34.84
C ASN A 921 25.53 -16.04 33.60
N PHE A 922 26.42 -15.90 32.61
CA PHE A 922 26.04 -15.34 31.31
C PHE A 922 25.36 -16.41 30.44
N ALA A 923 24.17 -16.10 29.91
CA ALA A 923 23.42 -17.01 29.04
C ALA A 923 24.05 -17.06 27.62
N PRO A 924 24.41 -18.25 27.10
CA PRO A 924 24.91 -18.41 25.74
C PRO A 924 23.89 -17.99 24.66
N ASP A 925 24.34 -17.24 23.66
CA ASP A 925 23.55 -16.90 22.48
C ASP A 925 23.98 -17.70 21.23
N GLY A 926 23.33 -17.47 20.09
CA GLY A 926 23.64 -18.19 18.85
C GLY A 926 25.13 -18.09 18.44
N VAL A 927 25.80 -16.96 18.72
CA VAL A 927 27.23 -16.76 18.40
C VAL A 927 28.11 -17.57 19.35
N THR A 928 27.77 -17.59 20.63
CA THR A 928 28.42 -18.46 21.64
C THR A 928 28.33 -19.93 21.20
N ILE A 929 27.12 -20.37 20.84
CA ILE A 929 26.83 -21.76 20.47
C ILE A 929 27.62 -22.19 19.22
N VAL A 930 27.68 -21.36 18.18
CA VAL A 930 28.47 -21.65 16.97
C VAL A 930 29.95 -21.87 17.29
N SER A 931 30.54 -21.00 18.13
CA SER A 931 31.95 -21.08 18.50
C SER A 931 32.26 -22.38 19.27
N VAL A 932 31.39 -22.73 20.23
CA VAL A 932 31.53 -23.92 21.06
C VAL A 932 31.31 -25.21 20.27
N LEU A 933 30.30 -25.25 19.39
CA LEU A 933 30.05 -26.39 18.51
C LEU A 933 31.21 -26.62 17.54
N THR A 934 31.79 -25.55 16.99
CA THR A 934 32.97 -25.62 16.12
C THR A 934 34.16 -26.19 16.87
N ALA A 935 34.43 -25.73 18.10
CA ALA A 935 35.48 -26.29 18.95
C ALA A 935 35.24 -27.77 19.29
N CYS A 936 34.00 -28.15 19.61
CA CYS A 936 33.62 -29.54 19.85
C CYS A 936 33.84 -30.42 18.60
N ALA A 937 33.57 -29.89 17.42
CA ALA A 937 33.78 -30.58 16.14
C ALA A 937 35.26 -30.83 15.84
N GLU A 938 36.13 -29.89 16.21
CA GLU A 938 37.59 -29.98 15.98
C GLU A 938 38.27 -31.01 16.89
N ILE A 939 37.85 -31.12 18.16
CA ILE A 939 38.42 -32.09 19.11
C ILE A 939 37.65 -33.41 19.19
N GLY A 940 36.57 -33.56 18.42
CA GLY A 940 35.71 -34.75 18.46
C GLY A 940 34.93 -34.93 19.77
N ALA A 941 34.64 -33.84 20.50
CA ALA A 941 33.93 -33.87 21.79
C ALA A 941 32.40 -34.01 21.61
N LEU A 942 31.97 -35.12 21.02
CA LEU A 942 30.56 -35.39 20.68
C LEU A 942 29.61 -35.28 21.88
N ALA A 943 30.00 -35.80 23.05
CA ALA A 943 29.17 -35.78 24.25
C ALA A 943 28.87 -34.36 24.73
N LEU A 944 29.86 -33.46 24.65
CA LEU A 944 29.67 -32.04 24.97
C LEU A 944 28.84 -31.36 23.89
N GLY A 945 29.14 -31.61 22.61
CA GLY A 945 28.39 -31.07 21.47
C GLY A 945 26.90 -31.41 21.52
N ARG A 946 26.52 -32.65 21.90
CA ARG A 946 25.12 -33.06 22.11
C ARG A 946 24.44 -32.29 23.25
N ARG A 947 25.15 -32.00 24.34
CA ARG A 947 24.61 -31.17 25.44
C ARG A 947 24.36 -29.74 24.99
N VAL A 948 25.27 -29.18 24.18
CA VAL A 948 25.11 -27.84 23.60
C VAL A 948 23.98 -27.81 22.58
N HIS A 949 23.79 -28.88 21.79
CA HIS A 949 22.65 -29.02 20.88
C HIS A 949 21.31 -29.02 21.63
N VAL A 950 21.16 -29.83 22.68
CA VAL A 950 19.94 -29.85 23.52
C VAL A 950 19.69 -28.49 24.17
N TYR A 951 20.74 -27.78 24.57
CA TYR A 951 20.60 -26.41 25.06
C TYR A 951 20.05 -25.50 23.95
N ALA A 952 20.63 -25.54 22.75
CA ALA A 952 20.20 -24.73 21.60
C ALA A 952 18.74 -25.00 21.21
N GLU A 953 18.27 -26.25 21.28
CA GLU A 953 16.86 -26.60 21.05
C GLU A 953 15.94 -25.97 22.12
N LYS A 954 16.32 -26.08 23.40
CA LYS A 954 15.52 -25.54 24.52
C LYS A 954 15.37 -24.02 24.47
N VAL A 955 16.37 -23.31 23.94
CA VAL A 955 16.33 -21.85 23.79
C VAL A 955 15.96 -21.38 22.38
N VAL A 956 15.48 -22.29 21.52
CA VAL A 956 15.01 -22.00 20.14
C VAL A 956 16.08 -21.31 19.29
N LEU A 957 17.35 -21.72 19.45
CA LEU A 957 18.47 -21.22 18.66
C LEU A 957 18.77 -22.10 17.42
N VAL A 958 18.12 -23.26 17.28
CA VAL A 958 18.35 -24.20 16.16
C VAL A 958 17.77 -23.70 14.83
N ASP A 959 16.78 -22.81 14.87
CA ASP A 959 16.23 -22.13 13.69
C ASP A 959 17.22 -21.11 13.07
N ASN A 960 18.31 -20.80 13.77
CA ASN A 960 19.38 -19.96 13.23
C ASN A 960 20.29 -20.79 12.30
N SER A 961 20.29 -20.44 11.01
CA SER A 961 21.06 -21.14 9.97
C SER A 961 22.55 -21.29 10.27
N HIS A 962 23.16 -20.38 11.03
CA HIS A 962 24.57 -20.51 11.44
C HIS A 962 24.76 -21.61 12.50
N VAL A 963 23.80 -21.76 13.42
CA VAL A 963 23.80 -22.81 14.45
C VAL A 963 23.55 -24.17 13.80
N SER A 964 22.57 -24.28 12.89
CA SER A 964 22.30 -25.52 12.15
C SER A 964 23.53 -25.96 11.34
N ASN A 965 24.20 -25.03 10.65
CA ASN A 965 25.45 -25.34 9.94
C ASN A 965 26.57 -25.81 10.88
N ALA A 966 26.73 -25.21 12.06
CA ALA A 966 27.70 -25.63 13.05
C ALA A 966 27.39 -27.02 13.63
N LEU A 967 26.10 -27.34 13.81
CA LEU A 967 25.63 -28.67 14.22
C LEU A 967 25.92 -29.73 13.16
N ILE A 968 25.60 -29.46 11.88
CA ILE A 968 25.94 -30.35 10.76
C ILE A 968 27.46 -30.62 10.75
N ASN A 969 28.29 -29.57 10.89
CA ASN A 969 29.74 -29.70 10.95
C ASN A 969 30.20 -30.56 12.14
N LEU A 970 29.60 -30.37 13.33
CA LEU A 970 29.88 -31.18 14.52
C LEU A 970 29.58 -32.67 14.28
N TYR A 971 28.36 -33.00 13.85
CA TYR A 971 27.95 -34.40 13.68
C TYR A 971 28.69 -35.07 12.53
N ALA A 972 28.97 -34.34 11.44
CA ALA A 972 29.76 -34.84 10.32
C ALA A 972 31.20 -35.15 10.74
N LYS A 973 31.90 -34.22 11.42
CA LYS A 973 33.28 -34.44 11.88
C LYS A 973 33.41 -35.50 12.98
N CYS A 974 32.38 -35.68 13.80
CA CYS A 974 32.32 -36.75 14.81
C CYS A 974 31.90 -38.12 14.24
N GLY A 975 31.70 -38.23 12.91
CA GLY A 975 31.39 -39.50 12.25
C GLY A 975 29.92 -39.96 12.33
N ILE A 976 29.00 -39.10 12.78
CA ILE A 976 27.56 -39.42 12.87
C ILE A 976 26.80 -38.73 11.75
N VAL A 977 27.00 -39.25 10.53
CA VAL A 977 26.46 -38.66 9.29
C VAL A 977 24.92 -38.67 9.23
N ASN A 978 24.27 -39.62 9.91
CA ASN A 978 22.81 -39.69 9.95
C ASN A 978 22.20 -38.54 10.77
N ASP A 979 22.78 -38.23 11.94
CA ASP A 979 22.36 -37.08 12.75
C ASP A 979 22.63 -35.77 11.98
N ALA A 980 23.75 -35.69 11.24
CA ALA A 980 24.07 -34.54 10.39
C ALA A 980 23.12 -34.35 9.18
N ARG A 981 22.38 -35.39 8.76
CA ARG A 981 21.36 -35.31 7.70
C ARG A 981 19.97 -34.96 8.23
N LEU A 982 19.72 -35.22 9.52
CA LEU A 982 18.45 -34.94 10.18
C LEU A 982 18.32 -33.46 10.56
N ILE A 983 19.45 -32.82 10.84
CA ILE A 983 19.61 -31.38 11.00
C ILE A 983 19.67 -30.73 9.63
#